data_AF-A0A084SPA6-F1
#
_entry.id   AF-A0A084SPA6-F1
#
_cell.length_a   1.000
_cell.length_b   1.000
_cell.length_c   1.000
_cell.angle_alpha   90.00
_cell.angle_beta   90.00
_cell.angle_gamma   90.00
#
_symmetry.space_group_name_H-M   'P 1'
#
loop_
_entity.id
_entity.type
_entity.pdbx_description
1 polymer ?
#
loop_
_entity_poly.entity_id
_entity_poly.type
_entity_poly.pdbx_seq_one_letter_code
_entity_poly.pdbx_strand_id
1 'polypeptide(L)'
;MRNHVPPLPTESRSLAPLKGAPALLLALAVLLTAGSARAQTPTNNADPKLRYTADLYGNFALIGNTLGQDCRSTTPRPLTGRMPPNEFVYGERTCSGRDTSPDFFWTLNDWTLENTGAVTSPYLPPDGSAPAPANPLHARSQAVLTLPPGARVAHARIYWAATRFNSSAGDMIAAPDLTATVSRSGVAGFEKFLTADDYAFQQDPGTEYQYQSTADITELVKAYGPGVYQVSDVQAIPFDTTTGEYLFDAWWMVVFYEEPGSITKRHLKLFDSMRVVAGTPGTTISLAGFHVPTYAQDAKLGVIAFEGDDPAPDINDTFEFNGTLLSNDLNPPNNFFNSTRSWTTNRTGVRTDTPLTGVPTGADGVLDTLPISHRYDRPQLTGTPGSLSGMDLDVVDVTVAAGAKTATVKVNTSGDKFWLGGFITSITTQAPDFTNTLKSVRNITRADGTVRPGDILEYTITTRNVGDDHSRDTVLTDPLPALLDYVPESIQLLTVAASDTAAPGPRTDAKGDDTAFYDSATHSITVYLGTGATSSAGGTIRGIVAPGDVGESTSISFRMQVKTTTTGSVENQAFITAGGLLGIDPVTTPSRSPAGSGPTRIEVAIVPKPVITTPANGSITNDNTPTYTGTALPGTTVTVRNSGGTELCTATTDSSGNWSCTGTTPLGEGPHTVNAIATDGTGTPSQPASTTFTVDSVAPNPPVITAPTSGAVLTIQRPLFTGTAEPNATVIVSVDGKVIGRVVADSAGNWSFPAPTPLTDGPHTVSATAKDAAGNTSSSTSVPFTIDAKPPDTRILTITPPEAETRSTTISFTFDSPGRFDIGGYDCSLDGRTFVPCSTPKNYTDLTDGRHTFAVRARTYGGVVDPTPATYTWLIGVDTDKDGIADSIETATGTDPNDDDSDDDGILDGNEDANCDGYVDPGETDPRNKDTDGDGLQDGTELGLDTPQGSGTNLSIFQPDQDTATTTNPLDSDTDDGSVADGIEDSNRDGKLDPGERDPLDPDDDRSV
;
A
#
# COMPACT_ATOMS: atom_id res chain seq x y z
N MET A 1 -15.44 -18.40 -3.13
CA MET A 1 -16.03 -19.71 -3.49
C MET A 1 -14.89 -20.74 -3.55
N ARG A 2 -15.16 -22.00 -3.17
CA ARG A 2 -14.48 -23.27 -3.55
C ARG A 2 -12.97 -23.21 -3.89
N ASN A 3 -12.10 -23.69 -3.00
CA ASN A 3 -11.59 -25.07 -2.94
C ASN A 3 -10.57 -25.44 -4.04
N HIS A 4 -9.31 -25.65 -3.66
CA HIS A 4 -8.70 -26.99 -3.79
C HIS A 4 -7.44 -27.21 -2.92
N VAL A 5 -7.41 -28.40 -2.32
CA VAL A 5 -6.32 -29.15 -1.65
C VAL A 5 -6.16 -30.46 -2.51
N PRO A 6 -5.28 -31.49 -2.28
CA PRO A 6 -4.19 -31.74 -1.31
C PRO A 6 -2.89 -32.38 -1.97
N PRO A 7 -2.20 -33.47 -1.49
CA PRO A 7 -1.08 -33.46 -0.50
C PRO A 7 0.14 -34.43 -0.72
N LEU A 8 1.14 -34.37 0.20
CA LEU A 8 1.92 -35.50 0.83
C LEU A 8 2.80 -36.42 -0.10
N PRO A 9 3.63 -37.40 0.40
CA PRO A 9 3.71 -38.00 1.74
C PRO A 9 5.09 -38.24 2.43
N THR A 10 4.93 -38.65 3.69
CA THR A 10 5.78 -39.28 4.74
C THR A 10 6.91 -40.26 4.35
N GLU A 11 7.91 -40.42 5.23
CA GLU A 11 8.01 -41.64 6.09
C GLU A 11 8.97 -41.52 7.28
N SER A 12 8.92 -42.49 8.22
CA SER A 12 9.64 -42.48 9.50
C SER A 12 9.99 -43.90 9.99
N ARG A 13 11.00 -43.98 10.87
CA ARG A 13 11.45 -45.13 11.72
C ARG A 13 12.47 -46.11 11.12
N SER A 14 13.59 -46.27 11.85
CA SER A 14 13.85 -47.53 12.56
C SER A 14 14.85 -47.33 13.73
N LEU A 15 14.72 -48.15 14.77
CA LEU A 15 15.56 -48.17 15.98
C LEU A 15 16.43 -49.44 15.99
N ALA A 16 17.68 -49.34 16.45
CA ALA A 16 18.42 -50.49 17.01
C ALA A 16 19.50 -50.01 18.03
N PRO A 17 19.82 -50.76 19.11
CA PRO A 17 20.56 -50.19 20.25
C PRO A 17 21.78 -51.02 20.75
N LEU A 18 22.39 -50.52 21.86
CA LEU A 18 23.19 -51.22 22.89
C LEU A 18 24.74 -51.31 22.81
N LYS A 19 25.34 -50.85 23.94
CA LYS A 19 26.49 -51.36 24.72
C LYS A 19 27.94 -51.12 24.26
N GLY A 20 28.72 -50.49 25.16
CA GLY A 20 30.19 -50.49 25.16
C GLY A 20 30.84 -49.60 26.24
N ALA A 21 30.98 -50.10 27.47
CA ALA A 21 31.89 -49.60 28.52
C ALA A 21 32.45 -50.83 29.27
N PRO A 22 33.71 -50.84 29.79
CA PRO A 22 33.96 -50.28 31.14
C PRO A 22 35.45 -49.89 31.45
N ALA A 23 35.73 -49.72 32.76
CA ALA A 23 37.02 -49.68 33.49
C ALA A 23 37.71 -48.30 33.66
N LEU A 24 37.99 -47.71 34.84
CA LEU A 24 38.13 -48.08 36.28
C LEU A 24 39.59 -48.27 36.76
N LEU A 25 40.04 -47.43 37.72
CA LEU A 25 40.86 -47.74 38.92
C LEU A 25 40.89 -46.43 39.80
N LEU A 26 40.55 -46.38 41.11
CA LEU A 26 41.17 -46.96 42.33
C LEU A 26 42.61 -46.45 42.58
N ALA A 27 43.08 -46.06 43.78
CA ALA A 27 42.57 -46.02 45.17
C ALA A 27 43.17 -44.77 45.89
N LEU A 28 43.17 -44.49 47.22
CA LEU A 28 42.80 -45.20 48.48
C LEU A 28 42.49 -44.14 49.59
N ALA A 29 42.21 -44.54 50.84
CA ALA A 29 41.98 -43.66 52.01
C ALA A 29 42.82 -44.10 53.24
N VAL A 30 43.03 -43.21 54.24
CA VAL A 30 43.43 -43.56 55.63
C VAL A 30 42.79 -42.59 56.65
N LEU A 31 42.49 -43.09 57.85
CA LEU A 31 41.75 -42.45 58.96
C LEU A 31 42.57 -41.55 59.90
N LEU A 32 41.83 -40.80 60.73
CA LEU A 32 42.28 -39.94 61.85
C LEU A 32 42.95 -40.72 63.01
N THR A 33 43.71 -39.99 63.86
CA THR A 33 43.44 -39.92 65.33
C THR A 33 44.11 -38.71 66.03
N ALA A 34 43.29 -37.94 66.73
CA ALA A 34 43.50 -37.25 68.04
C ALA A 34 44.74 -36.38 68.36
N GLY A 35 44.49 -35.17 68.90
CA GLY A 35 45.17 -34.73 70.13
C GLY A 35 45.71 -33.28 70.26
N SER A 36 44.85 -32.35 70.68
CA SER A 36 45.18 -31.23 71.60
C SER A 36 46.06 -30.03 71.16
N ALA A 37 45.36 -28.95 70.78
CA ALA A 37 45.59 -27.54 71.18
C ALA A 37 46.92 -26.82 70.85
N ARG A 38 46.92 -26.00 69.77
CA ARG A 38 47.08 -24.53 69.83
C ARG A 38 46.90 -23.85 68.46
N ALA A 39 46.30 -22.67 68.46
CA ALA A 39 46.21 -21.69 67.36
C ALA A 39 45.82 -22.24 65.96
N GLN A 40 44.53 -22.21 65.63
CA GLN A 40 44.11 -22.24 64.23
C GLN A 40 44.24 -20.83 63.64
N THR A 41 45.29 -20.65 62.84
CA THR A 41 45.37 -19.64 61.77
C THR A 41 44.17 -19.74 60.83
N PRO A 42 43.81 -18.67 60.08
CA PRO A 42 42.73 -18.73 59.08
C PRO A 42 42.90 -19.97 58.20
N THR A 43 41.91 -20.85 58.25
CA THR A 43 41.98 -22.16 57.60
C THR A 43 41.96 -21.99 56.10
N ASN A 44 42.80 -22.75 55.40
CA ASN A 44 43.03 -22.60 53.97
C ASN A 44 41.74 -22.81 53.15
N ASN A 45 41.09 -21.72 52.75
CA ASN A 45 40.43 -21.68 51.45
C ASN A 45 41.48 -22.05 50.39
N ALA A 46 41.09 -22.82 49.37
CA ALA A 46 42.03 -23.34 48.38
C ALA A 46 42.86 -22.24 47.69
N ASP A 47 43.99 -22.61 47.10
CA ASP A 47 44.79 -21.69 46.30
C ASP A 47 43.90 -20.99 45.25
N PRO A 48 44.03 -19.65 45.07
CA PRO A 48 43.23 -18.86 44.13
C PRO A 48 43.07 -19.54 42.77
N LYS A 49 41.83 -19.98 42.45
CA LYS A 49 41.55 -20.56 41.14
C LYS A 49 41.49 -19.46 40.09
N LEU A 50 42.22 -19.68 38.99
CA LEU A 50 42.16 -18.82 37.81
C LEU A 50 40.80 -18.98 37.12
N ARG A 51 39.84 -18.07 37.38
CA ARG A 51 38.46 -18.23 36.89
C ARG A 51 38.25 -17.79 35.43
N TYR A 52 38.94 -16.74 34.95
CA TYR A 52 38.88 -16.33 33.55
C TYR A 52 40.13 -15.53 33.12
N THR A 53 40.49 -15.54 31.84
CA THR A 53 41.55 -14.70 31.25
C THR A 53 41.31 -14.54 29.75
N ALA A 54 40.98 -13.32 29.32
CA ALA A 54 40.91 -12.94 27.91
C ALA A 54 41.10 -11.43 27.74
N ASP A 55 41.56 -11.03 26.57
CA ASP A 55 41.66 -9.63 26.18
C ASP A 55 40.32 -9.19 25.59
N LEU A 56 39.67 -8.20 26.18
CA LEU A 56 38.31 -7.78 25.82
C LEU A 56 38.26 -6.30 25.47
N TYR A 57 37.40 -5.90 24.55
CA TYR A 57 37.10 -4.49 24.26
C TYR A 57 36.12 -3.88 25.27
N GLY A 58 36.24 -4.26 26.55
CA GLY A 58 35.12 -4.34 27.47
C GLY A 58 35.08 -3.34 28.62
N ASN A 59 33.86 -2.86 28.90
CA ASN A 59 33.43 -2.23 30.15
C ASN A 59 32.76 -3.29 31.06
N PHE A 60 32.31 -2.88 32.25
CA PHE A 60 31.56 -3.76 33.15
C PHE A 60 30.34 -3.05 33.76
N ALA A 61 29.41 -3.84 34.27
CA ALA A 61 28.25 -3.41 35.04
C ALA A 61 28.13 -4.27 36.31
N LEU A 62 27.63 -3.67 37.39
CA LEU A 62 27.42 -4.32 38.68
C LEU A 62 26.02 -3.97 39.20
N ILE A 63 25.24 -4.99 39.53
CA ILE A 63 23.91 -4.86 40.12
C ILE A 63 23.78 -5.84 41.29
N GLY A 64 22.86 -5.59 42.22
CA GLY A 64 22.61 -6.49 43.35
C GLY A 64 21.44 -6.00 44.20
N ASN A 65 21.00 -6.84 45.14
CA ASN A 65 19.94 -6.50 46.09
C ASN A 65 20.03 -7.42 47.34
N THR A 66 19.50 -6.98 48.48
CA THR A 66 19.31 -7.85 49.65
C THR A 66 18.18 -8.84 49.37
N LEU A 67 18.23 -10.02 50.01
CA LEU A 67 17.18 -11.03 49.97
C LEU A 67 16.27 -10.91 51.21
N GLY A 68 16.85 -10.55 52.37
CA GLY A 68 16.15 -10.22 53.60
C GLY A 68 17.03 -9.55 54.67
N GLN A 69 16.36 -8.82 55.56
CA GLN A 69 16.79 -8.38 56.88
C GLN A 69 15.55 -8.51 57.81
N ASP A 70 15.73 -8.70 59.12
CA ASP A 70 14.63 -8.65 60.10
C ASP A 70 15.00 -7.81 61.33
N CYS A 71 14.24 -6.74 61.56
CA CYS A 71 14.17 -6.02 62.84
C CYS A 71 12.74 -6.12 63.40
N ARG A 72 12.50 -7.19 64.15
CA ARG A 72 11.14 -7.69 64.44
C ARG A 72 10.18 -6.69 65.11
N SER A 73 8.95 -6.67 64.58
CA SER A 73 7.72 -6.42 65.34
C SER A 73 6.71 -7.55 65.06
N THR A 74 5.93 -7.97 66.05
CA THR A 74 5.17 -9.24 66.04
C THR A 74 3.90 -9.25 65.18
N THR A 75 3.91 -8.63 64.00
CA THR A 75 2.76 -8.58 63.09
C THR A 75 3.19 -8.86 61.65
N PRO A 76 2.87 -10.02 61.05
CA PRO A 76 3.19 -10.28 59.65
C PRO A 76 2.31 -9.39 58.76
N ARG A 77 2.92 -8.38 58.14
CA ARG A 77 2.31 -7.55 57.09
C ARG A 77 3.18 -7.56 55.84
N PRO A 78 2.74 -8.17 54.73
CA PRO A 78 3.42 -7.99 53.45
C PRO A 78 3.18 -6.56 52.95
N LEU A 79 4.26 -5.77 52.81
CA LEU A 79 4.22 -4.40 52.30
C LEU A 79 4.48 -4.38 50.78
N THR A 80 3.41 -4.53 49.99
CA THR A 80 3.47 -4.31 48.53
C THR A 80 3.39 -2.81 48.21
N GLY A 81 4.53 -2.16 47.96
CA GLY A 81 4.52 -0.78 47.45
C GLY A 81 5.83 -0.01 47.63
N ARG A 82 6.04 1.00 46.77
CA ARG A 82 7.19 1.92 46.81
C ARG A 82 7.03 2.91 47.98
N MET A 83 7.99 2.98 48.90
CA MET A 83 7.99 4.06 49.92
C MET A 83 8.08 5.45 49.24
N PRO A 84 7.24 6.43 49.63
CA PRO A 84 7.43 7.83 49.28
C PRO A 84 8.71 8.37 49.95
N PRO A 85 9.57 9.14 49.25
CA PRO A 85 10.91 9.47 49.75
C PRO A 85 10.99 10.50 50.90
N ASN A 86 9.88 10.86 51.58
CA ASN A 86 9.78 12.11 52.34
C ASN A 86 8.99 12.11 53.67
N GLU A 87 8.43 10.99 54.17
CA GLU A 87 7.65 11.02 55.42
C GLU A 87 8.30 10.28 56.59
N PHE A 88 8.68 11.04 57.63
CA PHE A 88 8.97 10.52 58.96
C PHE A 88 7.69 9.97 59.60
N VAL A 89 7.47 8.66 59.55
CA VAL A 89 6.40 8.02 60.31
C VAL A 89 6.75 8.03 61.80
N TYR A 90 6.26 9.06 62.51
CA TYR A 90 6.37 9.17 63.97
C TYR A 90 5.49 8.12 64.69
N GLY A 91 5.93 6.86 64.66
CA GLY A 91 5.23 5.72 65.30
C GLY A 91 6.14 4.55 65.67
N GLU A 92 7.10 4.20 64.81
CA GLU A 92 7.97 3.03 64.97
C GLU A 92 9.18 3.36 65.86
N ARG A 93 8.92 3.44 67.17
CA ARG A 93 9.92 3.84 68.18
C ARG A 93 10.58 2.66 68.91
N THR A 94 10.57 1.47 68.31
CA THR A 94 11.12 0.22 68.88
C THR A 94 12.14 -0.51 68.01
N CYS A 95 12.23 -0.21 66.70
CA CYS A 95 13.52 -0.35 66.03
C CYS A 95 14.46 0.65 66.70
N SER A 96 15.60 0.18 67.22
CA SER A 96 16.37 0.89 68.26
C SER A 96 17.24 2.06 67.74
N GLY A 97 16.77 2.76 66.70
CA GLY A 97 17.56 3.71 65.92
C GLY A 97 18.74 3.06 65.18
N ARG A 98 18.71 1.74 65.04
CA ARG A 98 19.76 0.91 64.42
C ARG A 98 19.43 0.43 63.02
N ASP A 99 18.16 0.55 62.62
CA ASP A 99 17.69 0.21 61.29
C ASP A 99 17.29 1.50 60.56
N THR A 100 17.78 1.65 59.33
CA THR A 100 17.40 2.73 58.40
C THR A 100 17.16 2.22 56.97
N SER A 101 17.02 0.89 56.85
CA SER A 101 16.65 0.12 55.67
C SER A 101 15.12 0.03 55.57
N PRO A 102 14.51 0.05 54.39
CA PRO A 102 13.10 -0.31 54.26
C PRO A 102 12.95 -1.83 54.05
N ASP A 103 12.29 -2.52 54.97
CA ASP A 103 11.95 -3.95 54.84
C ASP A 103 11.01 -4.18 53.65
N PHE A 104 11.53 -4.75 52.55
CA PHE A 104 10.76 -5.02 51.33
C PHE A 104 10.45 -6.53 51.15
N PHE A 105 9.38 -6.99 51.80
CA PHE A 105 8.79 -8.31 51.53
C PHE A 105 7.99 -8.30 50.22
N TRP A 106 8.49 -8.94 49.16
CA TRP A 106 7.75 -9.16 47.91
C TRP A 106 7.04 -10.53 47.85
N THR A 107 6.03 -10.61 46.99
CA THR A 107 4.91 -11.56 47.09
C THR A 107 5.10 -12.88 46.36
N LEU A 108 4.30 -13.88 46.78
CA LEU A 108 3.92 -15.04 45.95
C LEU A 108 3.54 -14.61 44.53
N ASN A 109 4.19 -15.20 43.52
CA ASN A 109 3.83 -15.05 42.13
C ASN A 109 2.50 -15.78 41.84
N ASP A 110 1.37 -15.06 41.86
CA ASP A 110 0.14 -15.52 41.21
C ASP A 110 -0.17 -14.66 39.97
N TRP A 111 -0.25 -15.32 38.82
CA TRP A 111 0.00 -14.76 37.49
C TRP A 111 -1.21 -13.99 36.90
N THR A 112 -2.14 -13.55 37.74
CA THR A 112 -3.49 -13.11 37.32
C THR A 112 -3.91 -11.72 37.80
N LEU A 113 -3.11 -11.03 38.62
CA LEU A 113 -3.52 -9.79 39.30
C LEU A 113 -3.03 -8.46 38.67
N GLU A 114 -2.05 -8.46 37.77
CA GLU A 114 -1.50 -7.20 37.22
C GLU A 114 -2.43 -6.47 36.23
N ASN A 115 -3.57 -7.05 35.83
CA ASN A 115 -4.42 -6.54 34.74
C ASN A 115 -5.80 -5.96 35.15
N THR A 116 -6.02 -5.66 36.44
CA THR A 116 -7.32 -5.12 36.93
C THR A 116 -7.24 -3.80 37.68
N GLY A 117 -6.06 -3.25 37.94
CA GLY A 117 -5.89 -1.93 38.59
C GLY A 117 -6.45 -1.83 40.01
N ALA A 118 -6.65 -2.96 40.70
CA ALA A 118 -7.31 -3.03 41.99
C ALA A 118 -6.30 -3.03 43.15
N VAL A 119 -6.17 -1.91 43.86
CA VAL A 119 -5.51 -1.87 45.17
C VAL A 119 -6.51 -2.42 46.21
N THR A 120 -6.35 -3.68 46.60
CA THR A 120 -7.19 -4.29 47.66
C THR A 120 -6.34 -4.84 48.78
N SER A 121 -6.56 -4.31 49.99
CA SER A 121 -6.05 -4.84 51.25
C SER A 121 -6.42 -6.31 51.43
N PRO A 122 -5.55 -7.17 51.98
CA PRO A 122 -5.89 -8.57 52.22
C PRO A 122 -7.07 -8.69 53.19
N TYR A 123 -8.06 -9.46 52.77
CA TYR A 123 -9.32 -9.72 53.48
C TYR A 123 -9.06 -10.57 54.72
N LEU A 124 -9.32 -10.03 55.92
CA LEU A 124 -9.34 -10.84 57.14
C LEU A 124 -10.50 -11.84 57.08
N PRO A 125 -10.30 -13.12 57.46
CA PRO A 125 -11.40 -14.06 57.63
C PRO A 125 -12.48 -13.49 58.57
N PRO A 126 -13.79 -13.74 58.32
CA PRO A 126 -14.87 -13.14 59.12
C PRO A 126 -14.90 -13.53 60.60
N ASP A 127 -14.11 -14.52 61.02
CA ASP A 127 -13.97 -14.97 62.41
C ASP A 127 -12.84 -14.24 63.19
N GLY A 128 -12.08 -13.36 62.53
CA GLY A 128 -10.98 -12.63 63.15
C GLY A 128 -9.73 -13.47 63.41
N SER A 129 -9.63 -14.68 62.88
CA SER A 129 -8.40 -15.48 62.94
C SER A 129 -7.30 -14.86 62.07
N ALA A 130 -6.06 -14.93 62.55
CA ALA A 130 -4.91 -14.49 61.76
C ALA A 130 -4.71 -15.44 60.57
N PRO A 131 -4.38 -14.94 59.37
CA PRO A 131 -4.02 -15.80 58.25
C PRO A 131 -2.81 -16.67 58.64
N ALA A 132 -2.82 -17.93 58.21
CA ALA A 132 -1.70 -18.84 58.47
C ALA A 132 -0.39 -18.23 57.95
N PRO A 133 0.71 -18.26 58.73
CA PRO A 133 1.97 -17.68 58.31
C PRO A 133 2.46 -18.37 57.03
N ALA A 134 2.73 -17.57 56.00
CA ALA A 134 3.36 -18.07 54.79
C ALA A 134 4.74 -18.64 55.14
N ASN A 135 5.07 -19.80 54.57
CA ASN A 135 6.33 -20.47 54.82
C ASN A 135 7.50 -19.63 54.26
N PRO A 136 8.40 -19.07 55.09
CA PRO A 136 9.37 -18.04 54.66
C PRO A 136 10.60 -18.60 53.92
N LEU A 137 10.57 -19.86 53.48
CA LEU A 137 11.72 -20.58 52.90
C LEU A 137 12.21 -20.06 51.53
N HIS A 138 11.53 -19.11 50.88
CA HIS A 138 11.90 -18.63 49.53
C HIS A 138 11.87 -17.09 49.45
N ALA A 139 12.79 -16.41 50.15
CA ALA A 139 13.06 -14.99 49.90
C ALA A 139 13.46 -14.79 48.43
N ARG A 140 12.89 -13.78 47.76
CA ARG A 140 13.19 -13.45 46.36
C ARG A 140 13.35 -11.94 46.20
N SER A 141 14.45 -11.48 45.60
CA SER A 141 14.67 -10.05 45.31
C SER A 141 15.24 -9.81 43.92
N GLN A 142 15.18 -8.57 43.43
CA GLN A 142 15.43 -8.23 42.03
C GLN A 142 16.29 -6.98 41.81
N ALA A 143 17.07 -6.98 40.73
CA ALA A 143 17.88 -5.85 40.28
C ALA A 143 17.86 -5.74 38.75
N VAL A 144 18.16 -4.56 38.19
CA VAL A 144 17.97 -4.27 36.76
C VAL A 144 19.29 -4.11 36.03
N LEU A 145 19.67 -5.10 35.23
CA LEU A 145 20.83 -5.00 34.34
C LEU A 145 20.50 -4.07 33.17
N THR A 146 21.22 -2.97 33.04
CA THR A 146 21.18 -2.09 31.86
C THR A 146 22.54 -2.13 31.17
N LEU A 147 22.55 -2.27 29.83
CA LEU A 147 23.75 -2.28 29.00
C LEU A 147 23.57 -1.28 27.84
N PRO A 148 24.65 -0.67 27.32
CA PRO A 148 24.59 0.22 26.16
C PRO A 148 24.01 -0.47 24.90
N PRO A 149 23.38 0.28 23.98
CA PRO A 149 22.83 -0.29 22.75
C PRO A 149 23.88 -1.05 21.93
N GLY A 150 23.59 -2.32 21.61
CA GLY A 150 24.49 -3.19 20.84
C GLY A 150 25.66 -3.78 21.64
N ALA A 151 25.75 -3.53 22.95
CA ALA A 151 26.76 -4.13 23.82
C ALA A 151 26.72 -5.67 23.77
N ARG A 152 27.89 -6.30 23.74
CA ARG A 152 28.06 -7.77 23.68
C ARG A 152 28.59 -8.28 25.01
N VAL A 153 27.82 -9.12 25.70
CA VAL A 153 28.24 -9.73 26.97
C VAL A 153 29.40 -10.69 26.72
N ALA A 154 30.55 -10.41 27.34
CA ALA A 154 31.75 -11.24 27.25
C ALA A 154 31.78 -12.31 28.34
N HIS A 155 31.55 -11.90 29.59
CA HIS A 155 31.58 -12.75 30.78
C HIS A 155 30.60 -12.22 31.84
N ALA A 156 29.98 -13.08 32.65
CA ALA A 156 29.15 -12.68 33.77
C ALA A 156 29.20 -13.69 34.93
N ARG A 157 29.25 -13.19 36.17
CA ARG A 157 29.16 -14.00 37.38
C ARG A 157 28.12 -13.44 38.32
N ILE A 158 27.52 -14.33 39.09
CA ILE A 158 26.64 -13.98 40.20
C ILE A 158 27.24 -14.49 41.51
N TYR A 159 26.95 -13.77 42.58
CA TYR A 159 27.42 -14.00 43.93
C TYR A 159 26.21 -13.93 44.86
N TRP A 160 26.18 -14.76 45.87
CA TRP A 160 25.20 -14.69 46.96
C TRP A 160 25.89 -14.94 48.29
N ALA A 161 25.44 -14.29 49.35
CA ALA A 161 26.07 -14.33 50.66
C ALA A 161 25.03 -14.32 51.77
N ALA A 162 25.38 -14.86 52.93
CA ALA A 162 24.60 -14.70 54.15
C ALA A 162 25.47 -14.69 55.41
N THR A 163 25.02 -13.98 56.44
CA THR A 163 25.59 -13.95 57.79
C THR A 163 24.49 -14.13 58.84
N ARG A 164 24.82 -14.78 59.97
CA ARG A 164 23.95 -14.91 61.14
C ARG A 164 24.74 -14.67 62.41
N PHE A 165 24.21 -13.82 63.27
CA PHE A 165 24.80 -13.44 64.55
C PHE A 165 24.00 -13.98 65.74
N ASN A 166 24.69 -14.27 66.84
CA ASN A 166 24.18 -14.90 68.07
C ASN A 166 23.58 -16.31 67.88
N SER A 167 24.16 -17.12 66.98
CA SER A 167 23.68 -18.50 66.74
C SER A 167 23.77 -19.38 67.99
N SER A 168 22.64 -19.92 68.45
CA SER A 168 22.62 -20.93 69.53
C SER A 168 23.39 -22.19 69.14
N ALA A 169 23.94 -22.93 70.12
CA ALA A 169 24.81 -24.09 69.86
C ALA A 169 24.14 -25.30 69.16
N GLY A 170 22.83 -25.24 68.85
CA GLY A 170 22.11 -26.22 68.03
C GLY A 170 21.90 -25.81 66.58
N ASP A 171 22.25 -24.57 66.21
CA ASP A 171 21.80 -23.89 65.00
C ASP A 171 22.91 -23.71 63.94
N MET A 172 23.94 -24.56 64.04
CA MET A 172 25.13 -24.51 63.18
C MET A 172 24.85 -25.12 61.80
N ILE A 173 25.04 -24.34 60.71
CA ILE A 173 25.28 -24.95 59.40
C ILE A 173 26.71 -25.50 59.36
N ALA A 174 26.89 -26.67 58.76
CA ALA A 174 28.20 -27.32 58.61
C ALA A 174 28.92 -26.96 57.28
N ALA A 175 28.26 -26.20 56.41
CA ALA A 175 28.73 -25.83 55.07
C ALA A 175 28.04 -24.53 54.61
N PRO A 176 28.63 -23.78 53.69
CA PRO A 176 27.96 -22.66 53.01
C PRO A 176 26.86 -23.18 52.07
N ASP A 177 25.91 -22.33 51.70
CA ASP A 177 24.96 -22.68 50.64
C ASP A 177 25.64 -22.61 49.27
N LEU A 178 25.60 -23.72 48.55
CA LEU A 178 26.18 -23.88 47.21
C LEU A 178 25.12 -23.82 46.11
N THR A 179 23.90 -23.41 46.42
CA THR A 179 22.78 -23.31 45.46
C THR A 179 22.10 -21.94 45.50
N ALA A 180 21.49 -21.57 44.38
CA ALA A 180 20.62 -20.41 44.25
C ALA A 180 19.74 -20.60 43.02
N THR A 181 18.57 -19.97 42.97
CA THR A 181 17.71 -19.93 41.78
C THR A 181 17.68 -18.52 41.21
N VAL A 182 18.05 -18.36 39.94
CA VAL A 182 17.94 -17.10 39.22
C VAL A 182 16.76 -17.12 38.25
N SER A 183 15.88 -16.11 38.34
CA SER A 183 14.71 -15.93 37.49
C SER A 183 14.70 -14.54 36.81
N ARG A 184 13.75 -14.30 35.90
CA ARG A 184 13.48 -12.98 35.30
C ARG A 184 11.97 -12.81 35.15
N SER A 185 11.44 -11.68 35.61
CA SER A 185 10.01 -11.39 35.44
C SER A 185 9.65 -11.31 33.96
N GLY A 186 8.49 -11.88 33.59
CA GLY A 186 7.95 -11.88 32.23
C GLY A 186 8.67 -12.78 31.21
N VAL A 187 9.71 -13.54 31.56
CA VAL A 187 10.47 -14.39 30.63
C VAL A 187 10.22 -15.88 30.90
N ALA A 188 9.36 -16.50 30.09
CA ALA A 188 9.02 -17.93 30.22
C ALA A 188 10.25 -18.84 30.07
N GLY A 189 10.40 -19.82 30.98
CA GLY A 189 11.48 -20.81 30.95
C GLY A 189 12.87 -20.29 31.37
N PHE A 190 12.97 -19.05 31.86
CA PHE A 190 14.25 -18.48 32.30
C PHE A 190 14.74 -19.01 33.65
N GLU A 191 13.86 -19.45 34.57
CA GLU A 191 14.26 -19.92 35.90
C GLU A 191 15.34 -21.02 35.82
N LYS A 192 16.52 -20.75 36.39
CA LYS A 192 17.67 -21.67 36.45
C LYS A 192 18.11 -21.88 37.88
N PHE A 193 18.24 -23.14 38.25
CA PHE A 193 19.03 -23.56 39.41
C PHE A 193 20.51 -23.38 39.08
N LEU A 194 21.20 -22.66 39.96
CA LEU A 194 22.64 -22.45 39.96
C LEU A 194 23.28 -23.40 40.97
N THR A 195 24.53 -23.76 40.69
CA THR A 195 25.40 -24.44 41.64
C THR A 195 26.68 -23.63 41.72
N ALA A 196 27.13 -23.35 42.93
CA ALA A 196 28.34 -22.58 43.16
C ALA A 196 29.57 -23.33 42.62
N ASP A 197 30.39 -22.65 41.83
CA ASP A 197 31.68 -23.16 41.36
C ASP A 197 32.84 -22.75 42.28
N ASP A 198 32.59 -21.84 43.21
CA ASP A 198 33.46 -21.49 44.35
C ASP A 198 32.68 -20.86 45.50
N TYR A 199 33.31 -20.83 46.69
CA TYR A 199 32.76 -20.24 47.90
C TYR A 199 33.85 -19.83 48.90
N ALA A 200 33.48 -19.03 49.89
CA ALA A 200 34.24 -18.78 51.12
C ALA A 200 33.29 -18.90 52.33
N PHE A 201 33.79 -19.49 53.42
CA PHE A 201 33.01 -19.80 54.61
C PHE A 201 33.84 -19.55 55.88
N GLN A 202 33.27 -18.84 56.85
CA GLN A 202 33.80 -18.70 58.22
C GLN A 202 32.71 -19.10 59.22
N GLN A 203 33.14 -19.74 60.32
CA GLN A 203 32.28 -20.13 61.43
C GLN A 203 33.01 -19.87 62.74
N ASP A 204 32.43 -19.03 63.60
CA ASP A 204 32.91 -18.74 64.94
C ASP A 204 32.01 -19.48 65.95
N PRO A 205 32.50 -20.55 66.60
CA PRO A 205 31.65 -21.49 67.32
C PRO A 205 30.81 -20.87 68.44
N GLY A 206 29.48 -20.88 68.26
CA GLY A 206 28.52 -20.42 69.26
C GLY A 206 28.24 -18.92 69.28
N THR A 207 28.73 -18.17 68.29
CA THR A 207 28.41 -16.75 68.12
C THR A 207 27.99 -16.39 66.70
N GLU A 208 28.61 -16.95 65.65
CA GLU A 208 28.41 -16.43 64.29
C GLU A 208 28.76 -17.45 63.20
N TYR A 209 28.08 -17.40 62.06
CA TYR A 209 28.56 -18.03 60.82
C TYR A 209 28.30 -17.14 59.61
N GLN A 210 29.12 -17.36 58.57
CA GLN A 210 29.30 -16.41 57.49
C GLN A 210 29.69 -17.13 56.20
N TYR A 211 28.94 -16.95 55.10
CA TYR A 211 29.31 -17.48 53.78
C TYR A 211 29.07 -16.51 52.63
N GLN A 212 29.83 -16.73 51.56
CA GLN A 212 29.55 -16.22 50.22
C GLN A 212 29.89 -17.31 49.20
N SER A 213 29.06 -17.42 48.17
CA SER A 213 29.14 -18.39 47.08
C SER A 213 29.00 -17.69 45.73
N THR A 214 29.46 -18.32 44.64
CA THR A 214 29.42 -17.72 43.29
C THR A 214 29.26 -18.76 42.20
N ALA A 215 28.65 -18.36 41.09
CA ALA A 215 28.54 -19.16 39.87
C ALA A 215 28.80 -18.32 38.61
N ASP A 216 29.41 -18.93 37.60
CA ASP A 216 29.43 -18.39 36.24
C ASP A 216 28.03 -18.45 35.62
N ILE A 217 27.54 -17.30 35.16
CA ILE A 217 26.26 -17.15 34.46
C ILE A 217 26.43 -16.46 33.10
N THR A 218 27.64 -16.48 32.54
CA THR A 218 28.00 -15.85 31.27
C THR A 218 27.03 -16.20 30.15
N GLU A 219 26.77 -17.48 29.94
CA GLU A 219 25.89 -17.94 28.84
C GLU A 219 24.42 -17.62 29.11
N LEU A 220 24.00 -17.48 30.38
CA LEU A 220 22.67 -17.01 30.73
C LEU A 220 22.51 -15.52 30.38
N VAL A 221 23.47 -14.67 30.77
CA VAL A 221 23.41 -13.23 30.49
C VAL A 221 23.62 -12.94 29.01
N LYS A 222 24.41 -13.73 28.28
CA LYS A 222 24.49 -13.69 26.80
C LYS A 222 23.17 -14.05 26.12
N ALA A 223 22.51 -15.13 26.56
CA ALA A 223 21.29 -15.62 25.92
C ALA A 223 20.08 -14.68 26.09
N TYR A 224 20.02 -13.94 27.21
CA TYR A 224 18.84 -13.15 27.58
C TYR A 224 19.09 -11.65 27.77
N GLY A 225 20.36 -11.20 27.81
CA GLY A 225 20.73 -9.78 27.75
C GLY A 225 20.29 -8.94 28.96
N PRO A 226 20.18 -7.60 28.81
CA PRO A 226 19.73 -6.70 29.88
C PRO A 226 18.27 -6.94 30.31
N GLY A 227 17.91 -6.47 31.51
CA GLY A 227 16.56 -6.51 32.09
C GLY A 227 16.53 -6.83 33.59
N VAL A 228 15.35 -7.18 34.10
CA VAL A 228 15.10 -7.41 35.54
C VAL A 228 15.46 -8.85 35.93
N TYR A 229 16.61 -9.03 36.60
CA TYR A 229 17.06 -10.30 37.17
C TYR A 229 16.55 -10.45 38.60
N GLN A 230 16.17 -11.66 38.96
CA GLN A 230 15.67 -12.06 40.28
C GLN A 230 16.54 -13.19 40.82
N VAL A 231 16.87 -13.17 42.11
CA VAL A 231 17.54 -14.28 42.80
C VAL A 231 16.68 -14.73 43.97
N SER A 232 16.75 -16.03 44.25
CA SER A 232 15.87 -16.75 45.16
C SER A 232 16.45 -18.10 45.57
N ASP A 233 15.77 -18.79 46.48
CA ASP A 233 16.08 -20.16 46.92
C ASP A 233 17.52 -20.34 47.44
N VAL A 234 18.16 -19.23 47.83
CA VAL A 234 19.34 -19.21 48.69
C VAL A 234 18.88 -19.66 50.07
N GLN A 235 19.53 -20.69 50.62
CA GLN A 235 19.38 -21.10 52.01
C GLN A 235 20.02 -20.06 52.94
N ALA A 236 19.30 -18.95 53.14
CA ALA A 236 19.16 -18.45 54.50
C ALA A 236 18.48 -19.54 55.34
N ILE A 237 18.95 -19.74 56.57
CA ILE A 237 18.28 -20.64 57.53
C ILE A 237 16.81 -20.20 57.64
N PRO A 238 15.83 -21.13 57.77
CA PRO A 238 14.44 -20.75 58.01
C PRO A 238 14.35 -19.66 59.06
N PHE A 239 13.75 -18.52 58.67
CA PHE A 239 13.62 -17.31 59.49
C PHE A 239 12.82 -17.60 60.77
N ASP A 240 13.46 -18.18 61.78
CA ASP A 240 12.93 -18.25 63.14
C ASP A 240 13.13 -16.89 63.79
N THR A 241 12.21 -15.99 63.44
CA THR A 241 12.18 -14.62 63.97
C THR A 241 11.98 -14.59 65.49
N THR A 242 11.78 -15.72 66.20
CA THR A 242 11.43 -15.73 67.63
C THR A 242 12.56 -15.37 68.59
N THR A 243 13.84 -15.53 68.22
CA THR A 243 14.97 -15.40 69.14
C THR A 243 15.65 -14.03 69.16
N GLY A 244 15.38 -13.15 68.19
CA GLY A 244 15.97 -11.81 68.12
C GLY A 244 17.41 -11.78 67.60
N GLU A 245 17.72 -12.69 66.68
CA GLU A 245 19.01 -12.83 66.02
C GLU A 245 19.09 -11.98 64.74
N TYR A 246 20.27 -11.47 64.42
CA TYR A 246 20.48 -10.72 63.18
C TYR A 246 20.82 -11.71 62.05
N LEU A 247 19.99 -11.68 61.01
CA LEU A 247 20.14 -12.43 59.78
C LEU A 247 20.23 -11.44 58.62
N PHE A 248 21.19 -11.68 57.73
CA PHE A 248 21.34 -10.94 56.49
C PHE A 248 21.66 -11.91 55.36
N ASP A 249 20.99 -11.77 54.23
CA ASP A 249 21.30 -12.45 52.98
C ASP A 249 21.14 -11.49 51.78
N ALA A 250 21.99 -11.66 50.75
CA ALA A 250 22.01 -10.79 49.57
C ALA A 250 22.67 -11.44 48.37
N TRP A 251 22.52 -10.81 47.21
CA TRP A 251 23.17 -11.22 45.97
C TRP A 251 23.63 -10.03 45.12
N TRP A 252 24.64 -10.27 44.29
CA TRP A 252 25.09 -9.32 43.28
C TRP A 252 25.63 -10.03 42.03
N MET A 253 25.58 -9.34 40.90
CA MET A 253 25.99 -9.83 39.59
C MET A 253 26.95 -8.84 38.93
N VAL A 254 28.09 -9.36 38.48
CA VAL A 254 29.10 -8.64 37.71
C VAL A 254 28.99 -9.06 36.24
N VAL A 255 28.81 -8.11 35.32
CA VAL A 255 28.65 -8.37 33.88
C VAL A 255 29.68 -7.56 33.08
N PHE A 256 30.54 -8.25 32.35
CA PHE A 256 31.52 -7.67 31.43
C PHE A 256 30.97 -7.65 30.01
N TYR A 257 31.10 -6.53 29.32
CA TYR A 257 30.52 -6.33 27.99
C TYR A 257 31.38 -5.46 27.09
N GLU A 258 31.39 -5.75 25.79
CA GLU A 258 32.09 -4.97 24.75
C GLU A 258 31.12 -3.99 24.08
N GLU A 259 31.53 -2.74 23.86
CA GLU A 259 30.73 -1.75 23.15
C GLU A 259 31.04 -1.72 21.63
N PRO A 260 30.04 -1.58 20.76
CA PRO A 260 30.25 -1.45 19.32
C PRO A 260 31.18 -0.26 18.98
N GLY A 261 32.33 -0.55 18.40
CA GLY A 261 33.32 0.46 18.02
C GLY A 261 34.32 0.84 19.13
N SER A 262 34.31 0.16 20.28
CA SER A 262 35.40 0.24 21.26
C SER A 262 36.71 -0.20 20.63
N ILE A 263 37.73 0.67 20.66
CA ILE A 263 39.09 0.41 20.15
C ILE A 263 40.08 0.07 21.27
N THR A 264 39.78 0.45 22.51
CA THR A 264 40.65 0.23 23.67
C THR A 264 40.41 -1.16 24.23
N LYS A 265 41.32 -2.11 23.94
CA LYS A 265 41.32 -3.40 24.65
C LYS A 265 41.75 -3.20 26.11
N ARG A 266 41.02 -3.81 27.03
CA ARG A 266 41.41 -3.99 28.42
C ARG A 266 41.71 -5.47 28.66
N HIS A 267 42.90 -5.77 29.19
CA HIS A 267 43.15 -7.02 29.88
C HIS A 267 42.34 -6.99 31.18
N LEU A 268 41.20 -7.67 31.18
CA LEU A 268 40.23 -7.62 32.26
C LEU A 268 40.12 -9.02 32.87
N LYS A 269 40.57 -9.14 34.12
CA LYS A 269 40.84 -10.43 34.74
C LYS A 269 40.19 -10.46 36.12
N LEU A 270 39.17 -11.29 36.25
CA LEU A 270 38.52 -11.66 37.51
C LEU A 270 39.40 -12.61 38.30
N PHE A 271 39.45 -12.43 39.62
CA PHE A 271 40.14 -13.34 40.52
C PHE A 271 39.23 -13.90 41.57
N ASP A 272 39.48 -15.14 41.93
CA ASP A 272 39.15 -15.57 43.26
C ASP A 272 40.19 -15.06 44.25
N SER A 273 39.77 -14.15 45.11
CA SER A 273 40.24 -14.21 46.48
C SER A 273 39.14 -13.69 47.38
N MET A 274 37.99 -14.39 47.41
CA MET A 274 37.03 -14.21 48.48
C MET A 274 37.74 -14.53 49.80
N ARG A 275 37.97 -13.49 50.60
CA ARG A 275 38.71 -13.54 51.86
C ARG A 275 37.86 -12.89 52.94
N VAL A 276 37.56 -13.66 53.99
CA VAL A 276 37.03 -13.09 55.23
C VAL A 276 38.22 -12.57 56.05
N VAL A 277 38.06 -11.37 56.61
CA VAL A 277 39.06 -10.63 57.37
C VAL A 277 38.43 -10.30 58.70
N ALA A 278 39.03 -10.68 59.83
CA ALA A 278 38.37 -10.55 61.14
C ALA A 278 39.28 -9.91 62.22
N GLY A 279 38.78 -8.84 62.83
CA GLY A 279 39.07 -8.45 64.22
C GLY A 279 40.54 -8.28 64.65
N THR A 280 41.47 -7.93 63.77
CA THR A 280 42.87 -7.61 64.15
C THR A 280 43.38 -6.39 63.38
N PRO A 281 43.63 -5.25 64.07
CA PRO A 281 44.22 -4.06 63.45
C PRO A 281 45.57 -4.33 62.75
N GLY A 282 45.75 -3.81 61.54
CA GLY A 282 46.97 -3.98 60.75
C GLY A 282 47.08 -5.32 60.00
N THR A 283 45.99 -6.07 59.89
CA THR A 283 45.94 -7.31 59.09
C THR A 283 46.29 -7.02 57.64
N THR A 284 47.23 -7.78 57.09
CA THR A 284 47.75 -7.56 55.73
C THR A 284 47.35 -8.73 54.84
N ILE A 285 46.62 -8.45 53.76
CA ILE A 285 46.04 -9.44 52.86
C ILE A 285 46.74 -9.36 51.52
N SER A 286 47.25 -10.49 51.05
CA SER A 286 47.73 -10.61 49.68
C SER A 286 46.59 -11.12 48.78
N LEU A 287 46.09 -10.24 47.94
CA LEU A 287 45.25 -10.59 46.79
C LEU A 287 46.17 -11.15 45.71
N ALA A 288 45.86 -12.33 45.18
CA ALA A 288 46.75 -13.10 44.30
C ALA A 288 45.97 -13.80 43.17
N GLY A 289 46.68 -14.57 42.33
CA GLY A 289 46.10 -15.21 41.12
C GLY A 289 46.17 -14.34 39.86
N PHE A 290 46.69 -13.12 39.97
CA PHE A 290 46.76 -12.16 38.87
C PHE A 290 48.13 -12.05 38.21
N HIS A 291 48.15 -11.34 37.09
CA HIS A 291 49.37 -10.92 36.41
C HIS A 291 49.04 -9.67 35.61
N VAL A 292 49.51 -8.52 36.08
CA VAL A 292 49.54 -7.29 35.30
C VAL A 292 50.70 -7.41 34.31
N PRO A 293 50.51 -7.23 32.99
CA PRO A 293 51.62 -7.21 32.05
C PRO A 293 52.69 -6.17 32.43
N THR A 294 53.97 -6.43 32.14
CA THR A 294 55.07 -5.49 32.43
C THR A 294 55.04 -4.21 31.60
N TYR A 295 54.19 -4.19 30.58
CA TYR A 295 53.96 -3.10 29.64
C TYR A 295 52.59 -2.43 29.86
N ALA A 296 51.86 -2.81 30.92
CA ALA A 296 50.57 -2.26 31.30
C ALA A 296 50.59 -0.76 31.53
N GLN A 297 49.76 -0.02 30.79
CA GLN A 297 49.32 1.31 31.19
C GLN A 297 48.02 1.21 31.98
N ASP A 298 47.92 2.05 33.01
CA ASP A 298 46.73 2.22 33.86
C ASP A 298 46.11 0.92 34.38
N ALA A 299 46.92 0.07 35.02
CA ALA A 299 46.42 -1.14 35.67
C ALA A 299 45.68 -0.77 36.97
N LYS A 300 44.41 -1.14 37.07
CA LYS A 300 43.50 -0.85 38.19
C LYS A 300 43.03 -2.12 38.86
N LEU A 301 43.10 -2.17 40.19
CA LEU A 301 42.43 -3.19 41.00
C LEU A 301 41.13 -2.60 41.55
N GLY A 302 40.01 -3.23 41.25
CA GLY A 302 38.75 -3.05 41.98
C GLY A 302 38.76 -3.93 43.24
N VAL A 303 38.47 -3.35 44.39
CA VAL A 303 38.24 -4.08 45.66
C VAL A 303 36.79 -3.88 46.08
N ILE A 304 36.11 -4.99 46.37
CA ILE A 304 34.79 -5.06 47.02
C ILE A 304 35.02 -5.35 48.49
N ALA A 305 34.34 -4.63 49.39
CA ALA A 305 34.27 -4.89 50.82
C ALA A 305 32.83 -5.25 51.25
N PHE A 306 32.62 -5.55 52.54
CA PHE A 306 31.32 -5.72 53.22
C PHE A 306 31.57 -5.56 54.73
N GLU A 307 30.76 -4.81 55.48
CA GLU A 307 30.89 -4.65 56.94
C GLU A 307 30.00 -5.65 57.72
N GLY A 308 30.56 -6.34 58.71
CA GLY A 308 29.89 -7.36 59.53
C GLY A 308 29.54 -6.98 60.97
N ASP A 309 28.65 -6.00 61.13
CA ASP A 309 27.62 -5.84 62.20
C ASP A 309 27.86 -5.26 63.62
N ASP A 310 29.04 -4.84 64.13
CA ASP A 310 29.06 -4.26 65.50
C ASP A 310 28.59 -2.78 65.54
N PRO A 311 27.46 -2.44 66.22
CA PRO A 311 26.95 -1.08 66.31
C PRO A 311 27.74 -0.16 67.26
N ALA A 312 29.03 -0.43 67.50
CA ALA A 312 29.98 0.46 68.15
C ALA A 312 30.22 1.75 67.32
N PRO A 313 30.70 2.85 67.92
CA PRO A 313 31.06 4.07 67.19
C PRO A 313 32.49 4.02 66.65
N ASP A 314 32.81 2.96 65.91
CA ASP A 314 34.19 2.58 65.58
C ASP A 314 34.67 3.23 64.27
N ILE A 315 35.02 4.51 64.42
CA ILE A 315 35.50 5.42 63.36
C ILE A 315 36.91 5.09 62.80
N ASN A 316 37.42 3.87 62.99
CA ASN A 316 38.82 3.51 62.74
C ASN A 316 39.02 2.50 61.62
N ASP A 317 37.93 1.93 61.09
CA ASP A 317 37.98 0.88 60.09
C ASP A 317 38.44 1.43 58.76
N THR A 318 39.58 0.92 58.29
CA THR A 318 40.36 1.57 57.23
C THR A 318 41.07 0.56 56.34
N PHE A 319 40.94 0.77 55.04
CA PHE A 319 41.65 0.04 54.00
C PHE A 319 42.81 0.89 53.48
N GLU A 320 44.01 0.33 53.41
CA GLU A 320 45.21 0.95 52.87
C GLU A 320 45.74 0.11 51.71
N PHE A 321 45.92 0.74 50.54
CA PHE A 321 46.66 0.15 49.42
C PHE A 321 47.98 0.88 49.23
N ASN A 322 49.11 0.16 49.29
CA ASN A 322 50.45 0.74 49.27
C ASN A 322 50.65 1.92 50.26
N GLY A 323 49.96 1.89 51.40
CA GLY A 323 49.99 2.95 52.42
C GLY A 323 49.15 4.20 52.11
N THR A 324 48.35 4.19 51.03
CA THR A 324 47.32 5.19 50.75
C THR A 324 45.97 4.70 51.26
N LEU A 325 45.29 5.51 52.07
CA LEU A 325 43.93 5.24 52.53
C LEU A 325 42.97 5.17 51.34
N LEU A 326 42.08 4.19 51.34
CA LEU A 326 40.97 4.11 50.41
C LEU A 326 39.80 4.94 50.96
N SER A 327 39.34 5.92 50.16
CA SER A 327 38.15 6.74 50.44
C SER A 327 37.31 6.96 49.17
N ASN A 328 36.06 7.40 49.33
CA ASN A 328 35.12 7.62 48.24
C ASN A 328 35.59 8.71 47.24
N ASP A 329 36.47 9.62 47.66
CA ASP A 329 37.13 10.61 46.80
C ASP A 329 38.03 9.99 45.71
N LEU A 330 38.51 8.74 45.89
CA LEU A 330 39.26 8.01 44.85
C LEU A 330 38.39 7.49 43.69
N ASN A 331 37.07 7.61 43.77
CA ASN A 331 36.13 7.18 42.73
C ASN A 331 35.42 8.38 42.05
N PRO A 332 36.12 9.26 41.30
CA PRO A 332 35.52 10.48 40.73
C PRO A 332 34.39 10.21 39.73
N PRO A 333 33.52 11.20 39.40
CA PRO A 333 32.32 10.97 38.58
C PRO A 333 32.56 10.51 37.12
N ASN A 334 33.81 10.53 36.69
CA ASN A 334 34.28 10.05 35.39
C ASN A 334 35.12 8.76 35.50
N ASN A 335 35.20 8.14 36.67
CA ASN A 335 35.91 6.88 36.85
C ASN A 335 35.13 5.70 36.23
N PHE A 336 35.86 4.64 35.91
CA PHE A 336 35.38 3.35 35.43
C PHE A 336 34.36 2.70 36.38
N PHE A 337 34.30 3.11 37.66
CA PHE A 337 33.44 2.59 38.72
C PHE A 337 32.30 3.54 39.17
N ASN A 338 31.92 4.52 38.34
CA ASN A 338 30.95 5.55 38.73
C ASN A 338 29.54 5.03 39.12
N SER A 339 29.16 3.80 38.75
CA SER A 339 27.86 3.21 39.12
C SER A 339 27.83 2.56 40.52
N THR A 340 28.91 2.64 41.29
CA THR A 340 29.07 2.00 42.60
C THR A 340 29.54 3.02 43.66
N ARG A 341 29.02 4.25 43.58
CA ARG A 341 29.28 5.29 44.58
C ARG A 341 28.35 5.11 45.77
N SER A 342 28.94 5.12 46.95
CA SER A 342 28.27 5.14 48.24
C SER A 342 28.20 6.59 48.74
N TRP A 343 27.08 6.96 49.37
CA TRP A 343 26.77 8.34 49.79
C TRP A 343 27.23 8.59 51.22
N THR A 344 28.24 9.43 51.42
CA THR A 344 28.58 9.87 52.77
C THR A 344 27.42 10.68 53.36
N THR A 345 26.97 10.28 54.55
CA THR A 345 26.21 11.17 55.43
C THR A 345 27.06 11.48 56.64
N ASN A 346 27.17 12.77 56.96
CA ASN A 346 28.01 13.20 58.06
C ASN A 346 27.48 12.70 59.41
N ARG A 347 28.26 12.90 60.48
CA ARG A 347 27.95 12.48 61.87
C ARG A 347 26.62 13.02 62.45
N THR A 348 25.92 13.91 61.74
CA THR A 348 24.59 14.44 62.11
C THR A 348 23.47 14.03 61.15
N GLY A 349 23.71 13.08 60.24
CA GLY A 349 22.71 12.54 59.30
C GLY A 349 22.39 13.44 58.10
N VAL A 350 23.24 14.42 57.80
CA VAL A 350 23.08 15.28 56.61
C VAL A 350 23.80 14.64 55.43
N ARG A 351 23.09 14.47 54.30
CA ARG A 351 23.65 14.00 53.02
C ARG A 351 24.59 15.04 52.45
N THR A 352 25.81 14.65 52.06
CA THR A 352 26.84 15.59 51.61
C THR A 352 27.09 15.59 50.09
N ASP A 353 26.62 14.60 49.32
CA ASP A 353 26.88 14.50 47.87
C ASP A 353 25.60 14.37 47.01
N THR A 354 24.92 15.48 46.68
CA THR A 354 23.75 15.41 45.77
C THR A 354 24.15 15.30 44.29
N PRO A 355 23.82 14.21 43.54
CA PRO A 355 24.17 14.06 42.15
C PRO A 355 23.06 14.58 41.23
N LEU A 356 23.08 15.88 40.90
CA LEU A 356 22.33 16.43 39.77
C LEU A 356 23.17 17.45 39.00
N THR A 357 23.59 17.05 37.80
CA THR A 357 23.98 17.91 36.67
C THR A 357 24.86 19.15 36.96
N GLY A 358 26.18 19.01 36.78
CA GLY A 358 26.98 20.10 36.21
C GLY A 358 27.81 20.98 37.16
N VAL A 359 28.21 20.50 38.34
CA VAL A 359 29.19 21.20 39.21
C VAL A 359 30.45 20.33 39.37
N PRO A 360 31.68 20.90 39.24
CA PRO A 360 32.92 20.17 39.50
C PRO A 360 33.06 19.76 40.98
N THR A 361 33.88 18.74 41.22
CA THR A 361 34.26 18.20 42.54
C THR A 361 34.74 19.27 43.53
N GLY A 362 34.27 19.20 44.78
CA GLY A 362 34.76 19.99 45.92
C GLY A 362 34.07 21.35 46.07
N ALA A 363 32.96 21.41 46.83
CA ALA A 363 32.21 22.64 47.10
C ALA A 363 32.60 23.35 48.41
N ASP A 364 33.36 22.70 49.31
CA ASP A 364 33.88 23.25 50.56
C ASP A 364 35.42 23.25 50.64
N GLY A 365 36.10 22.50 49.77
CA GLY A 365 37.56 22.40 49.72
C GLY A 365 38.18 21.55 50.84
N VAL A 366 37.38 20.72 51.51
CA VAL A 366 37.84 19.77 52.53
C VAL A 366 37.82 18.36 51.92
N LEU A 367 38.92 17.62 52.05
CA LEU A 367 38.94 16.19 51.72
C LEU A 367 38.00 15.45 52.68
N ASP A 368 37.07 14.64 52.16
CA ASP A 368 36.26 13.80 53.04
C ASP A 368 37.13 12.60 53.44
N THR A 369 37.90 12.77 54.53
CA THR A 369 38.86 11.76 55.02
C THR A 369 38.18 10.55 55.67
N LEU A 370 36.91 10.32 55.35
CA LEU A 370 36.17 9.15 55.78
C LEU A 370 36.62 7.93 54.96
N PRO A 371 36.79 6.76 55.60
CA PRO A 371 37.08 5.52 54.89
C PRO A 371 35.94 5.13 53.93
N ILE A 372 36.26 4.31 52.93
CA ILE A 372 35.26 3.77 51.96
C ILE A 372 34.06 3.10 52.62
N SER A 373 34.21 2.53 53.80
CA SER A 373 33.14 1.86 54.51
C SER A 373 32.98 2.47 55.89
N HIS A 374 31.77 2.92 56.19
CA HIS A 374 31.41 3.47 57.48
C HIS A 374 29.91 3.27 57.73
N ARG A 375 29.53 3.09 59.00
CA ARG A 375 28.15 2.89 59.52
C ARG A 375 26.98 3.70 58.90
N TYR A 376 27.23 4.81 58.20
CA TYR A 376 26.18 5.63 57.59
C TYR A 376 26.28 5.71 56.07
N ASP A 377 27.18 4.95 55.45
CA ASP A 377 27.26 4.86 54.01
C ASP A 377 26.10 4.03 53.44
N ARG A 378 25.76 4.29 52.19
CA ARG A 378 24.57 3.77 51.50
C ARG A 378 24.90 3.52 50.04
N PRO A 379 25.38 2.32 49.67
CA PRO A 379 25.69 2.02 48.28
C PRO A 379 24.44 2.07 47.40
N GLN A 380 24.64 2.55 46.17
CA GLN A 380 23.62 2.57 45.14
C GLN A 380 23.90 1.55 44.04
N LEU A 381 23.47 0.30 44.24
CA LEU A 381 23.23 -0.61 43.11
C LEU A 381 21.77 -0.49 42.67
N THR A 382 21.58 0.02 41.45
CA THR A 382 20.33 0.08 40.67
C THR A 382 19.03 0.23 41.49
N GLY A 383 18.78 1.42 42.04
CA GLY A 383 17.56 1.68 42.83
C GLY A 383 17.37 3.14 43.23
N THR A 384 16.35 3.41 44.05
CA THR A 384 16.27 4.64 44.85
C THR A 384 17.25 4.56 46.04
N PRO A 385 17.69 5.70 46.63
CA PRO A 385 18.70 5.69 47.68
C PRO A 385 18.33 4.77 48.87
N GLY A 386 19.17 3.78 49.17
CA GLY A 386 19.00 2.84 50.29
C GLY A 386 18.61 1.41 49.93
N SER A 387 18.76 0.95 48.67
CA SER A 387 18.45 -0.42 48.25
C SER A 387 19.37 -1.52 48.82
N LEU A 388 20.49 -1.15 49.45
CA LEU A 388 21.47 -2.08 50.04
C LEU A 388 21.93 -1.66 51.46
N SER A 389 21.11 -0.90 52.18
CA SER A 389 21.42 -0.45 53.54
C SER A 389 21.79 -1.65 54.45
N GLY A 390 23.01 -1.66 55.01
CA GLY A 390 23.57 -2.79 55.79
C GLY A 390 24.49 -3.76 55.01
N MET A 391 24.68 -3.57 53.70
CA MET A 391 25.76 -4.15 52.91
C MET A 391 26.48 -3.02 52.21
N ASP A 392 27.66 -2.65 52.66
CA ASP A 392 28.54 -1.78 51.88
C ASP A 392 29.08 -2.55 50.67
N LEU A 393 29.11 -1.92 49.49
CA LEU A 393 29.65 -2.56 48.28
C LEU A 393 30.38 -1.54 47.40
N ASP A 394 31.43 -0.98 47.97
CA ASP A 394 32.31 -0.05 47.27
C ASP A 394 33.13 -0.78 46.22
N VAL A 395 33.48 -0.05 45.16
CA VAL A 395 34.50 -0.49 44.21
C VAL A 395 35.56 0.60 44.14
N VAL A 396 36.68 0.35 44.80
CA VAL A 396 37.79 1.30 44.86
C VAL A 396 38.71 1.12 43.67
N ASP A 397 39.10 2.22 43.03
CA ASP A 397 40.13 2.24 42.01
C ASP A 397 41.53 2.43 42.62
N VAL A 398 42.39 1.42 42.52
CA VAL A 398 43.80 1.54 42.92
C VAL A 398 44.77 1.13 41.83
N THR A 399 45.76 1.98 41.56
CA THR A 399 46.77 1.75 40.52
C THR A 399 47.76 0.66 40.95
N VAL A 400 47.79 -0.45 40.21
CA VAL A 400 48.71 -1.57 40.41
C VAL A 400 49.94 -1.39 39.49
N ALA A 401 51.12 -1.75 39.97
CA ALA A 401 52.34 -1.69 39.16
C ALA A 401 52.34 -2.71 38.02
N ALA A 402 52.88 -2.32 36.87
CA ALA A 402 53.12 -3.22 35.74
C ALA A 402 54.02 -4.40 36.16
N GLY A 403 53.68 -5.62 35.73
CA GLY A 403 54.37 -6.86 36.13
C GLY A 403 53.91 -7.50 37.45
N ALA A 404 53.04 -6.84 38.23
CA ALA A 404 52.60 -7.35 39.53
C ALA A 404 51.76 -8.64 39.40
N LYS A 405 51.97 -9.59 40.32
CA LYS A 405 51.20 -10.85 40.44
C LYS A 405 50.38 -10.96 41.74
N THR A 406 50.63 -10.02 42.64
CA THR A 406 50.05 -9.93 43.98
C THR A 406 49.85 -8.46 44.33
N ALA A 407 48.73 -8.16 44.98
CA ALA A 407 48.38 -6.85 45.53
C ALA A 407 48.28 -7.00 47.03
N THR A 408 48.72 -5.99 47.77
CA THR A 408 48.66 -6.01 49.23
C THR A 408 47.70 -4.95 49.71
N VAL A 409 46.58 -5.39 50.29
CA VAL A 409 45.63 -4.52 51.00
C VAL A 409 45.90 -4.70 52.49
N LYS A 410 46.21 -3.61 53.17
CA LYS A 410 46.27 -3.57 54.63
C LYS A 410 44.90 -3.12 55.14
N VAL A 411 44.40 -3.83 56.13
CA VAL A 411 43.08 -3.64 56.71
C VAL A 411 43.28 -3.43 58.21
N ASN A 412 42.82 -2.30 58.72
CA ASN A 412 42.70 -2.09 60.15
C ASN A 412 41.20 -2.15 60.48
N THR A 413 40.79 -3.11 61.31
CA THR A 413 39.40 -3.25 61.79
C THR A 413 39.38 -3.34 63.31
N SER A 414 38.36 -2.78 63.97
CA SER A 414 38.20 -2.83 65.43
C SER A 414 37.02 -3.68 65.92
N GLY A 415 36.87 -4.87 65.33
CA GLY A 415 35.86 -5.85 65.72
C GLY A 415 35.18 -6.42 64.48
N ASP A 416 34.97 -5.55 63.51
CA ASP A 416 34.27 -5.86 62.28
C ASP A 416 35.01 -6.84 61.37
N LYS A 417 34.19 -7.49 60.54
CA LYS A 417 34.58 -8.51 59.58
C LYS A 417 34.31 -8.05 58.17
N PHE A 418 35.28 -8.25 57.27
CA PHE A 418 35.15 -7.86 55.87
C PHE A 418 35.34 -8.99 54.89
N TRP A 419 34.54 -8.94 53.83
CA TRP A 419 34.66 -9.82 52.67
C TRP A 419 35.36 -9.06 51.57
N LEU A 420 36.63 -9.38 51.34
CA LEU A 420 37.33 -8.83 50.18
C LEU A 420 37.07 -9.69 48.95
N GLY A 421 36.58 -9.06 47.89
CA GLY A 421 36.61 -9.56 46.51
C GLY A 421 37.38 -8.59 45.62
N GLY A 422 37.83 -9.04 44.44
CA GLY A 422 38.51 -8.11 43.53
C GLY A 422 38.77 -8.60 42.11
N PHE A 423 39.08 -7.65 41.24
CA PHE A 423 39.35 -7.86 39.82
C PHE A 423 40.32 -6.80 39.31
N ILE A 424 41.10 -7.10 38.27
CA ILE A 424 42.07 -6.16 37.69
C ILE A 424 41.76 -5.87 36.23
N THR A 425 41.85 -4.60 35.87
CA THR A 425 41.84 -4.08 34.50
C THR A 425 43.23 -3.54 34.16
N SER A 426 43.72 -3.67 32.93
CA SER A 426 44.91 -2.93 32.45
C SER A 426 44.85 -2.74 30.93
N ILE A 427 45.48 -1.67 30.40
CA ILE A 427 45.42 -1.32 28.97
C ILE A 427 46.77 -1.62 28.31
N THR A 428 46.79 -2.58 27.37
CA THR A 428 47.87 -2.85 26.40
C THR A 428 47.34 -3.60 25.19
N THR A 429 47.92 -3.38 24.02
CA THR A 429 47.72 -4.26 22.85
C THR A 429 48.99 -4.83 22.23
N GLN A 430 50.15 -4.18 22.42
CA GLN A 430 51.39 -4.48 21.68
C GLN A 430 51.15 -4.77 20.19
N ALA A 431 50.29 -3.96 19.57
CA ALA A 431 49.85 -4.19 18.19
C ALA A 431 49.98 -2.90 17.37
N PRO A 432 50.48 -2.98 16.12
CA PRO A 432 50.36 -1.87 15.20
C PRO A 432 48.89 -1.67 14.83
N ASP A 433 48.45 -0.41 14.75
CA ASP A 433 47.10 -0.05 14.31
C ASP A 433 47.19 0.83 13.06
N PHE A 434 46.72 0.27 11.95
CA PHE A 434 46.63 0.91 10.64
C PHE A 434 45.18 1.08 10.17
N THR A 435 44.19 0.97 11.07
CA THR A 435 42.75 1.11 10.75
C THR A 435 42.38 2.49 10.20
N ASN A 436 43.26 3.48 10.37
CA ASN A 436 43.19 4.82 9.81
C ASN A 436 43.69 4.94 8.35
N THR A 437 44.15 3.85 7.72
CA THR A 437 44.74 3.89 6.37
C THR A 437 43.72 4.40 5.37
N LEU A 438 43.96 5.58 4.80
CA LEU A 438 43.06 6.24 3.85
C LEU A 438 43.53 6.01 2.42
N LYS A 439 42.59 5.64 1.54
CA LYS A 439 42.81 5.55 0.09
C LYS A 439 41.89 6.53 -0.61
N SER A 440 42.46 7.58 -1.21
CA SER A 440 41.74 8.56 -2.01
C SER A 440 41.98 8.32 -3.50
N VAL A 441 41.15 8.95 -4.34
CA VAL A 441 41.24 8.92 -5.80
C VAL A 441 40.86 10.28 -6.35
N ARG A 442 41.54 10.71 -7.41
CA ARG A 442 41.24 11.95 -8.13
C ARG A 442 41.38 11.72 -9.63
N ASN A 443 40.45 12.24 -10.42
CA ASN A 443 40.63 12.35 -11.87
C ASN A 443 41.67 13.43 -12.17
N ILE A 444 42.72 13.08 -12.91
CA ILE A 444 43.77 14.02 -13.35
C ILE A 444 43.64 14.40 -14.83
N THR A 445 42.79 13.70 -15.59
CA THR A 445 42.44 14.03 -16.97
C THR A 445 41.38 15.13 -17.04
N ARG A 446 40.40 15.16 -16.12
CA ARG A 446 39.34 16.20 -16.09
C ARG A 446 39.38 17.09 -14.85
N ALA A 447 39.27 18.40 -15.08
CA ALA A 447 39.23 19.41 -14.02
C ALA A 447 37.90 19.41 -13.22
N ASP A 448 36.81 18.88 -13.79
CA ASP A 448 35.50 18.76 -13.12
C ASP A 448 35.41 17.56 -12.15
N GLY A 449 36.43 16.69 -12.12
CA GLY A 449 36.46 15.48 -11.30
C GLY A 449 35.56 14.34 -11.79
N THR A 450 34.77 14.52 -12.85
CA THR A 450 33.88 13.47 -13.39
C THR A 450 34.71 12.40 -14.08
N VAL A 451 34.44 11.12 -13.80
CA VAL A 451 35.18 9.99 -14.38
C VAL A 451 34.40 9.40 -15.55
N ARG A 452 35.07 9.14 -16.67
CA ARG A 452 34.51 8.48 -17.87
C ARG A 452 35.50 7.45 -18.44
N PRO A 453 35.08 6.60 -19.40
CA PRO A 453 35.99 5.64 -20.04
C PRO A 453 37.18 6.36 -20.72
N GLY A 454 38.39 5.84 -20.52
CA GLY A 454 39.64 6.39 -21.06
C GLY A 454 40.39 7.35 -20.12
N ASP A 455 39.76 7.85 -19.05
CA ASP A 455 40.37 8.80 -18.11
C ASP A 455 41.53 8.21 -17.30
N ILE A 456 42.47 9.05 -16.88
CA ILE A 456 43.53 8.69 -15.93
C ILE A 456 43.16 9.21 -14.53
N LEU A 457 43.19 8.28 -13.58
CA LEU A 457 42.93 8.50 -12.16
C LEU A 457 44.24 8.36 -11.39
N GLU A 458 44.46 9.26 -10.44
CA GLU A 458 45.54 9.16 -9.46
C GLU A 458 44.96 8.66 -8.14
N TYR A 459 45.38 7.47 -7.73
CA TYR A 459 45.08 6.91 -6.41
C TYR A 459 46.20 7.28 -5.45
N THR A 460 45.84 7.66 -4.23
CA THR A 460 46.80 7.94 -3.16
C THR A 460 46.40 7.17 -1.91
N ILE A 461 47.31 6.39 -1.35
CA ILE A 461 47.12 5.71 -0.07
C ILE A 461 48.03 6.34 0.96
N THR A 462 47.48 6.71 2.10
CA THR A 462 48.22 7.22 3.26
C THR A 462 47.92 6.33 4.45
N THR A 463 48.95 5.75 5.03
CA THR A 463 48.87 4.91 6.23
C THR A 463 49.61 5.57 7.39
N ARG A 464 49.16 5.33 8.62
CA ARG A 464 49.80 5.82 9.85
C ARG A 464 49.66 4.77 10.94
N ASN A 465 50.77 4.32 11.52
CA ASN A 465 50.68 3.45 12.70
C ASN A 465 50.26 4.28 13.92
N VAL A 466 49.05 4.09 14.43
CA VAL A 466 48.57 4.70 15.70
C VAL A 466 48.52 3.70 16.86
N GLY A 467 48.99 2.48 16.64
CA GLY A 467 49.02 1.42 17.64
C GLY A 467 50.15 1.60 18.66
N ASP A 468 50.12 0.81 19.72
CA ASP A 468 51.06 0.86 20.84
C ASP A 468 52.31 -0.01 20.64
N ASP A 469 52.54 -0.52 19.42
CA ASP A 469 53.77 -1.20 19.03
C ASP A 469 54.34 -0.65 17.72
N HIS A 470 55.65 -0.81 17.56
CA HIS A 470 56.30 -0.73 16.26
C HIS A 470 55.85 -1.88 15.37
N SER A 471 55.58 -1.59 14.10
CA SER A 471 55.27 -2.64 13.14
C SER A 471 56.54 -3.39 12.71
N ARG A 472 56.39 -4.66 12.31
CA ARG A 472 57.37 -5.45 11.55
C ARG A 472 56.71 -6.03 10.30
N ASP A 473 57.51 -6.34 9.28
CA ASP A 473 57.05 -6.93 8.04
C ASP A 473 55.90 -6.14 7.39
N THR A 474 55.98 -4.81 7.44
CA THR A 474 54.90 -3.93 6.99
C THR A 474 54.78 -3.95 5.46
N VAL A 475 53.73 -4.61 4.95
CA VAL A 475 53.45 -4.72 3.51
C VAL A 475 52.08 -4.17 3.20
N LEU A 476 52.00 -3.21 2.28
CA LEU A 476 50.75 -2.77 1.67
C LEU A 476 50.56 -3.48 0.33
N THR A 477 49.37 -4.01 0.10
CA THR A 477 48.97 -4.67 -1.15
C THR A 477 47.67 -4.07 -1.66
N ASP A 478 47.62 -3.78 -2.96
CA ASP A 478 46.48 -3.16 -3.63
C ASP A 478 46.07 -4.02 -4.84
N PRO A 479 45.11 -4.96 -4.67
CA PRO A 479 44.56 -5.72 -5.79
C PRO A 479 43.74 -4.79 -6.68
N LEU A 480 44.26 -4.49 -7.87
CA LEU A 480 43.68 -3.48 -8.75
C LEU A 480 42.38 -3.99 -9.41
N PRO A 481 41.38 -3.14 -9.64
CA PRO A 481 40.14 -3.55 -10.28
C PRO A 481 40.38 -3.87 -11.76
N ALA A 482 39.89 -5.01 -12.23
CA ALA A 482 40.01 -5.43 -13.65
C ALA A 482 39.38 -4.45 -14.67
N LEU A 483 38.56 -3.51 -14.21
CA LEU A 483 37.94 -2.42 -15.00
C LEU A 483 38.87 -1.22 -15.23
N LEU A 484 40.06 -1.23 -14.63
CA LEU A 484 41.11 -0.23 -14.80
C LEU A 484 42.38 -0.92 -15.34
N ASP A 485 43.18 -0.19 -16.10
CA ASP A 485 44.54 -0.60 -16.49
C ASP A 485 45.57 0.20 -15.68
N TYR A 486 46.63 -0.46 -15.21
CA TYR A 486 47.73 0.23 -14.53
C TYR A 486 48.51 1.09 -15.55
N VAL A 487 48.84 2.33 -15.17
CA VAL A 487 49.67 3.23 -15.98
C VAL A 487 51.14 3.00 -15.61
N PRO A 488 52.00 2.53 -16.52
CA PRO A 488 53.42 2.33 -16.23
C PRO A 488 54.15 3.61 -15.80
N GLU A 489 55.22 3.42 -15.03
CA GLU A 489 56.09 4.44 -14.45
C GLU A 489 55.35 5.46 -13.55
N SER A 490 54.23 5.04 -12.95
CA SER A 490 53.36 5.91 -12.17
C SER A 490 53.45 5.77 -10.65
N ILE A 491 54.10 4.72 -10.13
CA ILE A 491 54.27 4.50 -8.69
C ILE A 491 55.21 5.57 -8.09
N GLN A 492 54.77 6.21 -7.01
CA GLN A 492 55.55 7.22 -6.28
C GLN A 492 55.33 7.10 -4.77
N LEU A 493 56.39 6.82 -4.00
CA LEU A 493 56.39 7.16 -2.58
C LEU A 493 56.42 8.69 -2.41
N LEU A 494 55.35 9.23 -1.85
CA LEU A 494 55.18 10.66 -1.57
C LEU A 494 55.84 11.06 -0.25
N THR A 495 55.74 10.20 0.76
CA THR A 495 56.38 10.36 2.08
C THR A 495 56.92 9.01 2.55
N VAL A 496 58.07 9.03 3.23
CA VAL A 496 58.64 7.89 3.97
C VAL A 496 58.44 8.10 5.46
N ALA A 497 58.55 7.03 6.26
CA ALA A 497 58.52 7.12 7.71
C ALA A 497 59.63 8.06 8.21
N ALA A 498 59.38 8.87 9.25
CA ALA A 498 60.37 9.84 9.75
C ALA A 498 61.61 9.17 10.41
N SER A 499 61.52 7.87 10.73
CA SER A 499 62.61 6.99 11.12
C SER A 499 63.56 6.66 9.97
N ASP A 500 63.06 6.71 8.73
CA ASP A 500 63.78 6.29 7.56
C ASP A 500 64.73 7.41 7.11
N THR A 501 66.00 7.19 7.38
CA THR A 501 67.08 8.13 7.02
C THR A 501 67.74 7.77 5.68
N ALA A 502 67.29 6.68 5.03
CA ALA A 502 67.72 6.34 3.68
C ALA A 502 66.98 7.22 2.66
N ALA A 503 67.68 7.58 1.58
CA ALA A 503 66.97 8.03 0.38
C ALA A 503 66.20 6.82 -0.19
N PRO A 504 64.91 6.96 -0.56
CA PRO A 504 64.18 5.88 -1.19
C PRO A 504 64.92 5.42 -2.46
N GLY A 505 64.94 4.10 -2.69
CA GLY A 505 65.66 3.47 -3.78
C GLY A 505 65.23 3.93 -5.19
N PRO A 506 65.91 3.45 -6.25
CA PRO A 506 65.47 3.71 -7.61
C PRO A 506 64.00 3.28 -7.76
N ARG A 507 63.17 4.21 -8.22
CA ARG A 507 61.74 3.98 -8.40
C ARG A 507 61.50 3.49 -9.81
N THR A 508 61.54 2.18 -9.99
CA THR A 508 61.02 1.54 -11.19
C THR A 508 59.70 0.83 -10.85
N ASP A 509 59.05 0.20 -11.82
CA ASP A 509 57.91 -0.70 -11.58
C ASP A 509 58.34 -2.19 -11.62
N ALA A 510 59.66 -2.46 -11.72
CA ALA A 510 60.21 -3.78 -11.99
C ALA A 510 60.45 -4.56 -10.70
N LYS A 511 59.77 -5.70 -10.60
CA LYS A 511 59.85 -6.63 -9.46
C LYS A 511 61.30 -6.92 -9.03
N GLY A 512 61.71 -6.33 -7.91
CA GLY A 512 62.94 -6.65 -7.19
C GLY A 512 63.97 -5.51 -7.04
N ASP A 513 63.77 -4.33 -7.65
CA ASP A 513 64.71 -3.19 -7.52
C ASP A 513 64.19 -1.97 -6.73
N ASP A 514 62.93 -2.01 -6.32
CA ASP A 514 62.21 -0.94 -5.61
C ASP A 514 61.71 -1.38 -4.21
N THR A 515 61.03 -0.47 -3.50
CA THR A 515 60.18 -0.80 -2.32
C THR A 515 58.69 -0.84 -2.66
N ALA A 516 58.31 -0.75 -3.94
CA ALA A 516 56.95 -0.57 -4.43
C ALA A 516 56.83 -0.97 -5.91
N PHE A 517 56.26 -2.14 -6.21
CA PHE A 517 56.16 -2.68 -7.58
C PHE A 517 54.73 -3.04 -7.98
N TYR A 518 54.47 -3.12 -9.29
CA TYR A 518 53.25 -3.68 -9.86
C TYR A 518 53.50 -5.11 -10.35
N ASP A 519 52.74 -6.08 -9.83
CA ASP A 519 52.75 -7.45 -10.33
C ASP A 519 51.62 -7.64 -11.37
N SER A 520 52.01 -7.81 -12.62
CA SER A 520 51.09 -8.00 -13.74
C SER A 520 50.42 -9.37 -13.78
N ALA A 521 50.95 -10.38 -13.07
CA ALA A 521 50.36 -11.72 -13.01
C ALA A 521 49.19 -11.78 -12.02
N THR A 522 49.25 -11.01 -10.93
CA THR A 522 48.17 -10.87 -9.94
C THR A 522 47.35 -9.58 -10.08
N HIS A 523 47.74 -8.70 -11.02
CA HIS A 523 47.16 -7.37 -11.25
C HIS A 523 47.08 -6.55 -9.94
N SER A 524 48.20 -6.46 -9.23
CA SER A 524 48.25 -5.86 -7.89
C SER A 524 49.52 -5.06 -7.65
N ILE A 525 49.42 -3.94 -6.95
CA ILE A 525 50.60 -3.22 -6.44
C ILE A 525 50.97 -3.79 -5.08
N THR A 526 52.26 -3.99 -4.82
CA THR A 526 52.80 -4.39 -3.51
C THR A 526 53.90 -3.42 -3.08
N VAL A 527 53.86 -3.01 -1.82
CA VAL A 527 54.71 -1.97 -1.25
C VAL A 527 55.26 -2.43 0.08
N TYR A 528 56.59 -2.50 0.18
CA TYR A 528 57.32 -2.78 1.41
C TYR A 528 57.57 -1.45 2.14
N LEU A 529 56.91 -1.26 3.28
CA LEU A 529 56.84 0.03 3.97
C LEU A 529 57.70 0.06 5.23
N GLY A 530 58.13 1.26 5.64
CA GLY A 530 58.83 1.51 6.90
C GLY A 530 60.34 1.33 6.85
N THR A 531 61.01 1.74 7.93
CA THR A 531 62.47 1.72 8.06
C THR A 531 63.00 0.30 7.95
N GLY A 532 64.04 0.12 7.13
CA GLY A 532 64.65 -1.19 6.87
C GLY A 532 63.89 -2.07 5.88
N ALA A 533 62.85 -1.56 5.21
CA ALA A 533 62.19 -2.26 4.12
C ALA A 533 63.18 -2.57 2.98
N THR A 534 62.94 -3.69 2.29
CA THR A 534 63.73 -4.17 1.15
C THR A 534 62.80 -4.54 0.00
N SER A 535 63.34 -4.90 -1.17
CA SER A 535 62.54 -5.33 -2.33
C SER A 535 61.86 -6.70 -2.19
N SER A 536 61.89 -7.32 -1.00
CA SER A 536 61.16 -8.57 -0.71
C SER A 536 60.60 -8.69 0.72
N ALA A 537 60.87 -7.74 1.61
CA ALA A 537 60.40 -7.77 3.01
C ALA A 537 60.05 -6.37 3.51
N GLY A 538 58.93 -6.27 4.24
CA GLY A 538 58.46 -5.02 4.85
C GLY A 538 59.32 -4.60 6.05
N GLY A 539 59.41 -3.29 6.28
CA GLY A 539 60.15 -2.69 7.38
C GLY A 539 59.26 -2.34 8.57
N THR A 540 59.77 -1.39 9.38
CA THR A 540 59.12 -0.90 10.60
C THR A 540 58.60 0.52 10.45
N ILE A 541 57.30 0.73 10.67
CA ILE A 541 56.68 2.04 10.92
C ILE A 541 56.44 2.17 12.43
N ARG A 542 57.00 3.21 13.06
CA ARG A 542 56.84 3.42 14.51
C ARG A 542 55.40 3.77 14.89
N GLY A 543 54.84 3.01 15.82
CA GLY A 543 53.64 3.36 16.58
C GLY A 543 53.95 4.28 17.75
N ILE A 544 52.97 4.46 18.64
CA ILE A 544 53.03 5.34 19.81
C ILE A 544 53.41 4.47 21.03
N VAL A 545 54.70 4.23 21.23
CA VAL A 545 55.20 3.30 22.27
C VAL A 545 55.49 3.97 23.61
N ALA A 546 55.68 5.30 23.62
CA ALA A 546 55.87 6.11 24.81
C ALA A 546 55.02 7.40 24.79
N PRO A 547 54.64 7.96 25.97
CA PRO A 547 53.95 9.24 26.04
C PRO A 547 54.76 10.37 25.38
N GLY A 548 54.19 11.01 24.36
CA GLY A 548 54.84 12.05 23.56
C GLY A 548 55.32 11.58 22.18
N ASP A 549 55.31 10.27 21.91
CA ASP A 549 55.54 9.76 20.55
C ASP A 549 54.41 10.18 19.62
N VAL A 550 54.76 10.48 18.37
CA VAL A 550 53.81 10.58 17.26
C VAL A 550 54.02 9.41 16.33
N GLY A 551 52.96 8.63 16.10
CA GLY A 551 52.98 7.55 15.12
C GLY A 551 53.47 8.02 13.76
N GLU A 552 54.21 7.19 13.04
CA GLU A 552 54.76 7.55 11.74
C GLU A 552 53.75 7.33 10.61
N SER A 553 53.91 8.09 9.52
CA SER A 553 53.04 8.03 8.36
C SER A 553 53.84 7.76 7.09
N THR A 554 53.22 7.12 6.12
CA THR A 554 53.82 6.82 4.81
C THR A 554 52.73 6.90 3.76
N SER A 555 53.05 7.53 2.62
CA SER A 555 52.09 7.79 1.54
C SER A 555 52.66 7.35 0.20
N ILE A 556 51.84 6.66 -0.58
CA ILE A 556 52.12 6.25 -1.97
C ILE A 556 51.03 6.78 -2.89
N SER A 557 51.39 7.17 -4.11
CA SER A 557 50.44 7.32 -5.22
C SER A 557 50.81 6.44 -6.41
N PHE A 558 49.82 6.15 -7.24
CA PHE A 558 49.96 5.47 -8.53
C PHE A 558 48.79 5.88 -9.45
N ARG A 559 48.90 5.59 -10.75
CA ARG A 559 47.88 5.98 -11.74
C ARG A 559 47.25 4.78 -12.42
N MET A 560 45.96 4.92 -12.67
CA MET A 560 45.10 3.93 -13.29
C MET A 560 44.33 4.57 -14.44
N GLN A 561 44.32 3.95 -15.62
CA GLN A 561 43.45 4.35 -16.73
C GLN A 561 42.13 3.58 -16.65
N VAL A 562 41.01 4.28 -16.80
CA VAL A 562 39.68 3.65 -16.92
C VAL A 562 39.58 3.00 -18.29
N LYS A 563 39.28 1.69 -18.35
CA LYS A 563 39.09 1.01 -19.65
C LYS A 563 37.99 1.68 -20.46
N THR A 564 38.16 1.72 -21.77
CA THR A 564 37.21 2.33 -22.72
C THR A 564 35.84 1.64 -22.73
N THR A 565 35.74 0.44 -22.15
CA THR A 565 34.52 -0.37 -22.01
C THR A 565 33.89 -0.31 -20.60
N THR A 566 34.51 0.37 -19.63
CA THR A 566 34.03 0.38 -18.24
C THR A 566 32.81 1.27 -18.08
N THR A 567 31.79 0.79 -17.35
CA THR A 567 30.56 1.54 -17.08
C THR A 567 30.09 1.33 -15.65
N GLY A 568 29.53 2.37 -15.02
CA GLY A 568 29.03 2.29 -13.65
C GLY A 568 30.17 2.34 -12.62
N SER A 569 29.98 1.69 -11.49
CA SER A 569 30.87 1.84 -10.35
C SER A 569 32.09 0.93 -10.40
N VAL A 570 33.24 1.48 -10.00
CA VAL A 570 34.46 0.71 -9.70
C VAL A 570 34.85 0.96 -8.25
N GLU A 571 35.05 -0.11 -7.50
CA GLU A 571 35.51 -0.08 -6.11
C GLU A 571 36.94 -0.62 -6.04
N ASN A 572 37.79 0.06 -5.28
CA ASN A 572 39.18 -0.33 -5.11
C ASN A 572 39.61 -0.22 -3.63
N GLN A 573 40.19 -1.27 -3.06
CA GLN A 573 40.57 -1.33 -1.65
C GLN A 573 41.99 -1.89 -1.51
N ALA A 574 42.86 -1.11 -0.85
CA ALA A 574 44.18 -1.59 -0.45
C ALA A 574 44.09 -2.29 0.92
N PHE A 575 45.09 -3.08 1.23
CA PHE A 575 45.23 -3.82 2.47
C PHE A 575 46.65 -3.62 3.00
N ILE A 576 46.81 -3.35 4.28
CA ILE A 576 48.12 -3.27 4.92
C ILE A 576 48.24 -4.37 5.97
N THR A 577 49.26 -5.21 5.79
CA THR A 577 49.59 -6.37 6.62
C THR A 577 50.84 -6.05 7.40
N ALA A 578 50.78 -6.16 8.73
CA ALA A 578 51.92 -5.86 9.60
C ALA A 578 51.83 -6.66 10.90
N GLY A 579 52.97 -7.19 11.36
CA GLY A 579 53.09 -7.79 12.69
C GLY A 579 53.51 -6.75 13.72
N GLY A 580 53.34 -7.06 15.01
CA GLY A 580 53.95 -6.29 16.09
C GLY A 580 55.40 -6.73 16.30
N LEU A 581 56.32 -5.78 16.46
CA LEU A 581 57.72 -6.07 16.75
C LEU A 581 57.89 -6.97 17.97
N LEU A 582 57.00 -6.85 18.97
CA LEU A 582 57.06 -7.60 20.24
C LEU A 582 56.41 -8.99 20.21
N GLY A 583 55.73 -9.39 19.13
CA GLY A 583 55.27 -10.78 19.01
C GLY A 583 54.04 -11.03 18.14
N ILE A 584 53.16 -10.04 17.97
CA ILE A 584 51.91 -10.20 17.21
C ILE A 584 52.19 -10.63 15.76
N ASP A 585 51.61 -11.75 15.34
CA ASP A 585 51.65 -12.22 13.94
C ASP A 585 51.02 -11.21 12.98
N PRO A 586 51.46 -11.12 11.71
CA PRO A 586 50.99 -10.09 10.81
C PRO A 586 49.47 -10.06 10.60
N VAL A 587 48.85 -8.92 10.94
CA VAL A 587 47.41 -8.68 10.76
C VAL A 587 47.18 -7.83 9.52
N THR A 588 46.32 -8.32 8.62
CA THR A 588 45.88 -7.56 7.44
C THR A 588 44.70 -6.66 7.79
N THR A 589 44.86 -5.35 7.57
CA THR A 589 43.82 -4.33 7.79
C THR A 589 43.44 -3.63 6.47
N PRO A 590 42.15 -3.46 6.15
CA PRO A 590 41.73 -2.82 4.91
C PRO A 590 41.79 -1.28 4.99
N SER A 591 42.18 -0.65 3.89
CA SER A 591 42.08 0.80 3.71
C SER A 591 40.62 1.28 3.69
N ARG A 592 40.39 2.52 4.11
CA ARG A 592 39.10 3.21 4.09
C ARG A 592 39.08 4.34 3.06
N SER A 593 37.89 4.65 2.55
CA SER A 593 37.66 5.87 1.78
C SER A 593 37.77 7.13 2.66
N PRO A 594 38.00 8.34 2.09
CA PRO A 594 37.97 9.59 2.85
C PRO A 594 36.57 9.95 3.38
N ALA A 595 35.51 9.29 2.88
CA ALA A 595 34.12 9.54 3.25
C ALA A 595 33.58 8.59 4.33
N GLY A 596 34.35 7.56 4.73
CA GLY A 596 33.92 6.57 5.71
C GLY A 596 34.54 5.19 5.51
N SER A 597 34.08 4.20 6.30
CA SER A 597 34.50 2.81 6.20
C SER A 597 34.12 2.17 4.85
N GLY A 598 35.06 1.45 4.23
CA GLY A 598 34.83 0.70 2.99
C GLY A 598 35.82 1.03 1.88
N PRO A 599 35.66 0.41 0.69
CA PRO A 599 36.51 0.62 -0.47
C PRO A 599 36.40 2.05 -1.03
N THR A 600 37.42 2.46 -1.78
CA THR A 600 37.42 3.73 -2.51
C THR A 600 36.63 3.56 -3.82
N ARG A 601 35.48 4.20 -3.90
CA ARG A 601 34.50 4.05 -4.98
C ARG A 601 34.57 5.21 -5.97
N ILE A 602 34.55 4.92 -7.26
CA ILE A 602 34.33 5.86 -8.35
C ILE A 602 33.07 5.50 -9.12
N GLU A 603 32.43 6.49 -9.74
CA GLU A 603 31.35 6.29 -10.72
C GLU A 603 31.84 6.69 -12.10
N VAL A 604 31.87 5.73 -13.03
CA VAL A 604 32.22 5.97 -14.43
C VAL A 604 30.97 6.39 -15.19
N ALA A 605 30.82 7.70 -15.35
CA ALA A 605 29.74 8.33 -16.08
C ALA A 605 29.84 8.00 -17.58
N ILE A 606 28.74 7.51 -18.13
CA ILE A 606 28.52 7.39 -19.57
C ILE A 606 27.61 8.51 -20.04
N VAL A 607 27.73 8.94 -21.30
CA VAL A 607 26.71 9.78 -21.92
C VAL A 607 25.43 8.94 -22.05
N PRO A 608 24.30 9.34 -21.45
CA PRO A 608 23.05 8.60 -21.57
C PRO A 608 22.64 8.44 -23.03
N LYS A 609 22.11 7.28 -23.37
CA LYS A 609 21.48 7.02 -24.68
C LYS A 609 20.36 8.06 -24.91
N PRO A 610 20.29 8.73 -26.08
CA PRO A 610 19.20 9.65 -26.38
C PRO A 610 17.87 8.89 -26.41
N VAL A 611 16.79 9.57 -26.06
CA VAL A 611 15.43 9.12 -26.37
C VAL A 611 15.06 9.68 -27.75
N ILE A 612 14.39 8.88 -28.58
CA ILE A 612 13.74 9.34 -29.81
C ILE A 612 12.23 9.32 -29.57
N THR A 613 11.58 10.47 -29.75
CA THR A 613 10.14 10.67 -29.58
C THR A 613 9.41 10.64 -30.93
N THR A 614 9.99 11.24 -31.96
CA THR A 614 9.47 11.19 -33.34
C THR A 614 10.55 10.75 -34.34
N PRO A 615 10.21 9.98 -35.39
CA PRO A 615 9.02 9.13 -35.49
C PRO A 615 8.94 8.11 -34.35
N ALA A 616 7.72 7.87 -33.85
CA ALA A 616 7.49 6.92 -32.77
C ALA A 616 7.75 5.49 -33.25
N ASN A 617 8.23 4.61 -32.37
CA ASN A 617 8.58 3.25 -32.76
C ASN A 617 7.35 2.45 -33.20
N GLY A 618 7.39 1.91 -34.41
CA GLY A 618 6.26 1.24 -35.08
C GLY A 618 5.29 2.17 -35.80
N SER A 619 5.53 3.50 -35.82
CA SER A 619 4.65 4.45 -36.52
C SER A 619 4.71 4.31 -38.04
N ILE A 620 3.65 4.77 -38.71
CA ILE A 620 3.60 4.97 -40.17
C ILE A 620 3.51 6.47 -40.41
N THR A 621 4.23 6.99 -41.40
CA THR A 621 4.29 8.41 -41.75
C THR A 621 4.30 8.58 -43.26
N ASN A 622 3.63 9.63 -43.75
CA ASN A 622 3.73 10.04 -45.16
C ASN A 622 4.77 11.15 -45.42
N ASP A 623 5.42 11.66 -44.37
CA ASP A 623 6.61 12.50 -44.50
C ASP A 623 7.83 11.63 -44.77
N ASN A 624 8.42 11.78 -45.97
CA ASN A 624 9.65 11.09 -46.37
C ASN A 624 10.93 11.80 -45.92
N THR A 625 10.82 12.98 -45.30
CA THR A 625 11.90 13.75 -44.66
C THR A 625 11.60 14.00 -43.17
N PRO A 626 11.26 12.96 -42.39
CA PRO A 626 10.67 13.13 -41.06
C PRO A 626 11.55 13.96 -40.12
N THR A 627 10.88 14.74 -39.27
CA THR A 627 11.56 15.46 -38.19
C THR A 627 11.76 14.54 -36.98
N TYR A 628 13.03 14.31 -36.68
CA TYR A 628 13.48 13.52 -35.54
C TYR A 628 13.54 14.41 -34.30
N THR A 629 12.84 14.03 -33.24
CA THR A 629 12.86 14.76 -31.97
C THR A 629 13.11 13.82 -30.80
N GLY A 630 13.54 14.37 -29.67
CA GLY A 630 13.66 13.61 -28.44
C GLY A 630 14.40 14.35 -27.34
N THR A 631 14.96 13.58 -26.39
CA THR A 631 15.77 14.11 -25.30
C THR A 631 17.14 13.43 -25.21
N ALA A 632 18.13 14.13 -24.68
CA ALA A 632 19.44 13.61 -24.29
C ALA A 632 20.04 14.52 -23.20
N LEU A 633 21.28 14.26 -22.78
CA LEU A 633 21.97 15.11 -21.79
C LEU A 633 22.15 16.54 -22.35
N PRO A 634 21.82 17.61 -21.61
CA PRO A 634 21.97 18.99 -22.08
C PRO A 634 23.39 19.32 -22.57
N GLY A 635 23.47 20.16 -23.62
CA GLY A 635 24.74 20.50 -24.29
C GLY A 635 25.42 19.40 -25.10
N THR A 636 24.79 18.22 -25.30
CA THR A 636 25.30 17.18 -26.21
C THR A 636 24.87 17.42 -27.67
N THR A 637 25.59 16.83 -28.62
CA THR A 637 25.23 16.78 -30.04
C THR A 637 24.65 15.41 -30.37
N VAL A 638 23.39 15.35 -30.76
CA VAL A 638 22.71 14.14 -31.22
C VAL A 638 22.80 14.02 -32.74
N THR A 639 23.36 12.92 -33.23
CA THR A 639 23.45 12.61 -34.66
C THR A 639 22.56 11.42 -34.99
N VAL A 640 21.67 11.58 -35.97
CA VAL A 640 20.72 10.55 -36.43
C VAL A 640 21.23 9.94 -37.74
N ARG A 641 21.36 8.61 -37.79
CA ARG A 641 21.83 7.84 -38.95
C ARG A 641 20.82 6.77 -39.36
N ASN A 642 20.81 6.37 -40.63
CA ASN A 642 20.09 5.17 -41.06
C ASN A 642 20.83 3.87 -40.65
N SER A 643 20.23 2.70 -40.92
CA SER A 643 20.85 1.39 -40.69
C SER A 643 22.15 1.14 -41.47
N GLY A 644 22.36 1.82 -42.60
CA GLY A 644 23.60 1.82 -43.38
C GLY A 644 24.70 2.75 -42.87
N GLY A 645 24.45 3.49 -41.78
CA GLY A 645 25.40 4.45 -41.18
C GLY A 645 25.43 5.83 -41.84
N THR A 646 24.64 6.08 -42.88
CA THR A 646 24.49 7.41 -43.50
C THR A 646 23.84 8.37 -42.52
N GLU A 647 24.39 9.57 -42.38
CA GLU A 647 23.80 10.64 -41.57
C GLU A 647 22.56 11.24 -42.23
N LEU A 648 21.49 11.38 -41.45
CA LEU A 648 20.21 11.95 -41.89
C LEU A 648 20.08 13.40 -41.41
N CYS A 649 20.44 13.65 -40.14
CA CYS A 649 20.55 14.97 -39.55
C CYS A 649 21.33 14.95 -38.23
N THR A 650 21.65 16.13 -37.70
CA THR A 650 22.33 16.34 -36.42
C THR A 650 21.76 17.58 -35.71
N ALA A 651 21.73 17.59 -34.38
CA ALA A 651 21.31 18.74 -33.57
C ALA A 651 21.94 18.75 -32.18
N THR A 652 22.14 19.94 -31.60
CA THR A 652 22.52 20.11 -30.20
C THR A 652 21.30 20.14 -29.30
N THR A 653 21.35 19.45 -28.15
CA THR A 653 20.32 19.57 -27.10
C THR A 653 20.31 20.94 -26.45
N ASP A 654 19.12 21.45 -26.14
CA ASP A 654 18.93 22.67 -25.34
C ASP A 654 19.32 22.46 -23.85
N SER A 655 19.16 23.52 -23.03
CA SER A 655 19.45 23.49 -21.59
C SER A 655 18.55 22.55 -20.77
N SER A 656 17.42 22.14 -21.34
CA SER A 656 16.47 21.18 -20.76
C SER A 656 16.66 19.76 -21.30
N GLY A 657 17.59 19.56 -22.24
CA GLY A 657 17.93 18.28 -22.85
C GLY A 657 17.13 17.94 -24.10
N ASN A 658 16.27 18.83 -24.62
CA ASN A 658 15.48 18.54 -25.83
C ASN A 658 16.32 18.74 -27.10
N TRP A 659 16.12 17.89 -28.10
CA TRP A 659 16.72 18.04 -29.43
C TRP A 659 15.69 17.80 -30.54
N SER A 660 15.93 18.43 -31.70
CA SER A 660 15.11 18.29 -32.91
C SER A 660 15.98 18.48 -34.15
N CYS A 661 15.91 17.59 -35.13
CA CYS A 661 16.48 17.78 -36.45
C CYS A 661 15.62 17.15 -37.55
N THR A 662 15.45 17.86 -38.67
CA THR A 662 14.73 17.37 -39.85
C THR A 662 15.67 16.60 -40.77
N GLY A 663 15.23 15.44 -41.27
CA GLY A 663 16.01 14.63 -42.20
C GLY A 663 16.31 15.39 -43.50
N THR A 664 17.58 15.42 -43.92
CA THR A 664 18.03 16.14 -45.12
C THR A 664 17.97 15.32 -46.41
N THR A 665 17.86 14.00 -46.29
CA THR A 665 17.77 13.05 -47.41
C THR A 665 16.41 12.36 -47.37
N PRO A 666 15.59 12.45 -48.44
CA PRO A 666 14.32 11.73 -48.51
C PRO A 666 14.51 10.22 -48.41
N LEU A 667 13.67 9.58 -47.62
CA LEU A 667 13.56 8.13 -47.47
C LEU A 667 12.64 7.56 -48.56
N GLY A 668 12.93 6.33 -49.00
CA GLY A 668 12.03 5.59 -49.90
C GLY A 668 10.83 4.98 -49.17
N GLU A 669 9.90 4.37 -49.90
CA GLU A 669 8.77 3.64 -49.30
C GLU A 669 9.21 2.45 -48.45
N GLY A 670 8.39 2.10 -47.45
CA GLY A 670 8.56 0.90 -46.63
C GLY A 670 9.24 1.14 -45.28
N PRO A 671 9.69 0.06 -44.60
CA PRO A 671 10.20 0.13 -43.23
C PRO A 671 11.63 0.68 -43.17
N HIS A 672 11.83 1.66 -42.28
CA HIS A 672 13.13 2.26 -41.95
C HIS A 672 13.53 1.99 -40.51
N THR A 673 14.83 1.95 -40.28
CA THR A 673 15.42 1.94 -38.94
C THR A 673 16.46 3.05 -38.87
N VAL A 674 16.33 3.92 -37.87
CA VAL A 674 17.30 4.99 -37.61
C VAL A 674 17.91 4.84 -36.23
N ASN A 675 19.16 5.28 -36.10
CA ASN A 675 19.97 5.23 -34.90
C ASN A 675 20.42 6.64 -34.52
N ALA A 676 20.04 7.12 -33.34
CA ALA A 676 20.52 8.37 -32.77
C ALA A 676 21.64 8.09 -31.75
N ILE A 677 22.74 8.85 -31.82
CA ILE A 677 23.86 8.80 -30.85
C ILE A 677 24.06 10.22 -30.31
N ALA A 678 24.09 10.37 -28.98
CA ALA A 678 24.42 11.62 -28.32
C ALA A 678 25.92 11.67 -28.03
N THR A 679 26.59 12.75 -28.42
CA THR A 679 28.03 12.97 -28.23
C THR A 679 28.23 14.19 -27.34
N ASP A 680 29.01 14.06 -26.27
CA ASP A 680 29.28 15.20 -25.38
C ASP A 680 30.31 16.18 -25.96
N GLY A 681 30.47 17.34 -25.29
CA GLY A 681 31.44 18.36 -25.67
C GLY A 681 32.92 17.94 -25.58
N THR A 682 33.22 16.71 -25.16
CA THR A 682 34.56 16.10 -25.21
C THR A 682 34.71 15.05 -26.32
N GLY A 683 33.66 14.80 -27.10
CA GLY A 683 33.65 13.81 -28.18
C GLY A 683 33.28 12.39 -27.75
N THR A 684 32.81 12.19 -26.51
CA THR A 684 32.42 10.84 -26.03
C THR A 684 31.01 10.49 -26.51
N PRO A 685 30.80 9.39 -27.26
CA PRO A 685 29.48 8.98 -27.72
C PRO A 685 28.71 8.13 -26.69
N SER A 686 27.38 8.22 -26.73
CA SER A 686 26.46 7.32 -26.02
C SER A 686 26.28 5.99 -26.76
N GLN A 687 25.61 5.02 -26.13
CA GLN A 687 25.04 3.90 -26.87
C GLN A 687 23.92 4.38 -27.83
N PRO A 688 23.72 3.72 -28.98
CA PRO A 688 22.72 4.13 -29.96
C PRO A 688 21.28 3.90 -29.51
N ALA A 689 20.42 4.85 -29.85
CA ALA A 689 18.97 4.74 -29.76
C ALA A 689 18.37 4.41 -31.10
N SER A 690 17.70 3.26 -31.21
CA SER A 690 17.06 2.82 -32.43
C SER A 690 15.55 3.06 -32.36
N THR A 691 14.96 3.58 -33.43
CA THR A 691 13.50 3.54 -33.66
C THR A 691 13.23 3.00 -35.05
N THR A 692 12.14 2.25 -35.20
CA THR A 692 11.64 1.76 -36.50
C THR A 692 10.34 2.47 -36.85
N PHE A 693 10.14 2.78 -38.13
CA PHE A 693 8.91 3.37 -38.64
C PHE A 693 8.75 3.03 -40.12
N THR A 694 7.54 3.13 -40.66
CA THR A 694 7.27 2.92 -42.08
C THR A 694 7.03 4.27 -42.75
N VAL A 695 7.72 4.52 -43.86
CA VAL A 695 7.36 5.62 -44.76
C VAL A 695 6.39 5.05 -45.78
N ASP A 696 5.26 5.73 -45.93
CA ASP A 696 4.21 5.41 -46.89
C ASP A 696 3.63 6.72 -47.43
N SER A 697 4.14 7.17 -48.58
CA SER A 697 3.72 8.42 -49.23
C SER A 697 2.70 8.21 -50.36
N VAL A 698 2.20 6.99 -50.54
CA VAL A 698 1.33 6.60 -51.65
C VAL A 698 -0.13 6.74 -51.25
N ALA A 699 -0.89 7.56 -51.98
CA ALA A 699 -2.33 7.71 -51.70
C ALA A 699 -3.14 6.44 -52.08
N PRO A 700 -4.15 6.07 -51.27
CA PRO A 700 -5.05 4.97 -51.59
C PRO A 700 -5.84 5.26 -52.86
N ASN A 701 -6.29 4.20 -53.54
CA ASN A 701 -7.22 4.34 -54.67
C ASN A 701 -8.55 5.00 -54.21
N PRO A 702 -9.22 5.79 -55.07
CA PRO A 702 -10.53 6.36 -54.75
C PRO A 702 -11.56 5.26 -54.43
N PRO A 703 -12.41 5.44 -53.39
CA PRO A 703 -13.46 4.48 -53.06
C PRO A 703 -14.41 4.22 -54.23
N VAL A 704 -14.92 3.00 -54.32
CA VAL A 704 -16.08 2.66 -55.15
C VAL A 704 -17.33 2.81 -54.30
N ILE A 705 -18.39 3.42 -54.85
CA ILE A 705 -19.73 3.47 -54.22
C ILE A 705 -20.60 2.45 -54.97
N THR A 706 -21.14 1.46 -54.24
CA THR A 706 -21.99 0.38 -54.79
C THR A 706 -23.48 0.60 -54.54
N ALA A 707 -23.84 1.33 -53.50
CA ALA A 707 -25.21 1.78 -53.26
C ALA A 707 -25.23 3.23 -52.72
N PRO A 708 -26.17 4.09 -53.17
CA PRO A 708 -27.10 3.86 -54.28
C PRO A 708 -26.35 3.74 -55.63
N THR A 709 -27.02 3.14 -56.62
CA THR A 709 -26.54 3.19 -58.01
C THR A 709 -26.82 4.57 -58.62
N SER A 710 -26.03 4.95 -59.62
CA SER A 710 -26.19 6.26 -60.30
C SER A 710 -27.59 6.40 -60.90
N GLY A 711 -28.30 7.46 -60.50
CA GLY A 711 -29.67 7.76 -60.94
C GLY A 711 -30.77 7.01 -60.17
N ALA A 712 -30.46 6.30 -59.08
CA ALA A 712 -31.47 5.64 -58.27
C ALA A 712 -32.44 6.63 -57.61
N VAL A 713 -33.73 6.29 -57.59
CA VAL A 713 -34.76 6.97 -56.80
C VAL A 713 -35.04 6.14 -55.55
N LEU A 714 -34.98 6.76 -54.37
CA LEU A 714 -35.11 6.08 -53.08
C LEU A 714 -36.28 6.67 -52.29
N THR A 715 -37.11 5.81 -51.72
CA THR A 715 -38.27 6.19 -50.90
C THR A 715 -37.94 6.35 -49.40
N ILE A 716 -36.66 6.22 -49.04
CA ILE A 716 -36.18 6.34 -47.66
C ILE A 716 -35.25 7.56 -47.53
N GLN A 717 -35.63 8.52 -46.67
CA GLN A 717 -34.84 9.72 -46.40
C GLN A 717 -33.50 9.41 -45.68
N ARG A 718 -33.27 8.18 -45.22
CA ARG A 718 -32.02 7.74 -44.58
C ARG A 718 -31.38 6.60 -45.39
N PRO A 719 -30.84 6.89 -46.58
CA PRO A 719 -30.23 5.84 -47.42
C PRO A 719 -29.01 5.21 -46.74
N LEU A 720 -28.76 3.95 -47.09
CA LEU A 720 -27.53 3.24 -46.74
C LEU A 720 -26.53 3.41 -47.88
N PHE A 721 -25.41 4.08 -47.62
CA PHE A 721 -24.31 4.18 -48.56
C PHE A 721 -23.38 2.99 -48.37
N THR A 722 -23.08 2.25 -49.44
CA THR A 722 -22.14 1.11 -49.38
C THR A 722 -21.10 1.21 -50.47
N GLY A 723 -19.97 0.54 -50.29
CA GLY A 723 -18.91 0.54 -51.28
C GLY A 723 -17.69 -0.28 -50.89
N THR A 724 -16.61 -0.08 -51.65
CA THR A 724 -15.28 -0.60 -51.32
C THR A 724 -14.24 0.53 -51.29
N ALA A 725 -13.16 0.31 -50.55
CA ALA A 725 -11.98 1.15 -50.46
C ALA A 725 -10.77 0.26 -50.12
N GLU A 726 -9.60 0.86 -49.89
CA GLU A 726 -8.46 0.12 -49.36
C GLU A 726 -8.77 -0.47 -47.96
N PRO A 727 -8.42 -1.74 -47.67
CA PRO A 727 -8.71 -2.37 -46.38
C PRO A 727 -8.18 -1.57 -45.18
N ASN A 728 -9.02 -1.37 -44.16
CA ASN A 728 -8.75 -0.56 -42.97
C ASN A 728 -8.57 0.96 -43.22
N ALA A 729 -8.72 1.46 -44.44
CA ALA A 729 -8.72 2.89 -44.70
C ALA A 729 -9.99 3.56 -44.14
N THR A 730 -9.87 4.81 -43.69
CA THR A 730 -11.00 5.64 -43.28
C THR A 730 -11.66 6.28 -44.50
N VAL A 731 -12.85 5.81 -44.85
CA VAL A 731 -13.70 6.41 -45.88
C VAL A 731 -14.43 7.62 -45.31
N ILE A 732 -14.31 8.76 -45.96
CA ILE A 732 -14.98 10.02 -45.62
C ILE A 732 -16.15 10.18 -46.58
N VAL A 733 -17.38 10.07 -46.05
CA VAL A 733 -18.61 10.13 -46.85
C VAL A 733 -19.20 11.53 -46.77
N SER A 734 -19.52 12.08 -47.93
CA SER A 734 -20.15 13.39 -48.11
C SER A 734 -21.43 13.29 -48.92
N VAL A 735 -22.38 14.19 -48.68
CA VAL A 735 -23.56 14.39 -49.54
C VAL A 735 -23.63 15.87 -49.88
N ASP A 736 -23.82 16.18 -51.16
CA ASP A 736 -23.89 17.54 -51.74
C ASP A 736 -22.68 18.41 -51.35
N GLY A 737 -21.50 17.81 -51.32
CA GLY A 737 -20.24 18.45 -50.95
C GLY A 737 -20.00 18.62 -49.44
N LYS A 738 -20.96 18.26 -48.59
CA LYS A 738 -20.82 18.31 -47.12
C LYS A 738 -20.48 16.94 -46.55
N VAL A 739 -19.40 16.84 -45.78
CA VAL A 739 -19.06 15.62 -45.03
C VAL A 739 -20.20 15.28 -44.05
N ILE A 740 -20.82 14.12 -44.23
CA ILE A 740 -21.89 13.61 -43.35
C ILE A 740 -21.35 12.58 -42.35
N GLY A 741 -20.18 11.99 -42.60
CA GLY A 741 -19.50 11.15 -41.61
C GLY A 741 -18.26 10.45 -42.13
N ARG A 742 -17.78 9.48 -41.34
CA ARG A 742 -16.61 8.65 -41.64
C ARG A 742 -16.87 7.22 -41.20
N VAL A 743 -16.35 6.26 -41.94
CA VAL A 743 -16.40 4.83 -41.64
C VAL A 743 -15.06 4.19 -41.99
N VAL A 744 -14.64 3.17 -41.26
CA VAL A 744 -13.44 2.39 -41.59
C VAL A 744 -13.86 1.23 -42.49
N ALA A 745 -13.17 1.04 -43.62
CA ALA A 745 -13.36 -0.13 -44.46
C ALA A 745 -12.86 -1.39 -43.74
N ASP A 746 -13.57 -2.51 -43.88
CA ASP A 746 -13.18 -3.78 -43.25
C ASP A 746 -11.87 -4.36 -43.82
N SER A 747 -11.42 -5.50 -43.30
CA SER A 747 -10.20 -6.16 -43.75
C SER A 747 -10.26 -6.73 -45.18
N ALA A 748 -11.45 -6.75 -45.81
CA ALA A 748 -11.66 -7.05 -47.22
C ALA A 748 -11.93 -5.80 -48.07
N GLY A 749 -11.90 -4.61 -47.47
CA GLY A 749 -12.10 -3.31 -48.13
C GLY A 749 -13.56 -2.84 -48.22
N ASN A 750 -14.54 -3.56 -47.65
CA ASN A 750 -15.95 -3.14 -47.73
C ASN A 750 -16.27 -2.05 -46.70
N TRP A 751 -17.15 -1.11 -47.05
CA TRP A 751 -17.67 -0.12 -46.12
C TRP A 751 -19.17 0.09 -46.27
N SER A 752 -19.81 0.51 -45.18
CA SER A 752 -21.25 0.74 -45.09
C SER A 752 -21.54 1.87 -44.11
N PHE A 753 -22.24 2.91 -44.57
CA PHE A 753 -22.50 4.13 -43.81
C PHE A 753 -23.96 4.58 -43.99
N PRO A 754 -24.83 4.45 -42.96
CA PRO A 754 -26.20 4.96 -43.02
C PRO A 754 -26.23 6.48 -42.85
N ALA A 755 -27.08 7.18 -43.60
CA ALA A 755 -27.25 8.62 -43.47
C ALA A 755 -27.71 9.02 -42.04
N PRO A 756 -26.91 9.78 -41.28
CA PRO A 756 -27.17 10.06 -39.86
C PRO A 756 -28.30 11.06 -39.64
N THR A 757 -28.67 11.82 -40.66
CA THR A 757 -29.84 12.72 -40.69
C THR A 757 -30.73 12.35 -41.89
N PRO A 758 -32.05 12.60 -41.84
CA PRO A 758 -32.90 12.49 -43.02
C PRO A 758 -32.41 13.49 -44.08
N LEU A 759 -32.31 13.03 -45.32
CA LEU A 759 -32.18 13.86 -46.51
C LEU A 759 -33.57 14.34 -46.93
N THR A 760 -33.63 15.53 -47.51
CA THR A 760 -34.85 16.09 -48.09
C THR A 760 -35.26 15.33 -49.34
N ASP A 761 -36.50 15.47 -49.77
CA ASP A 761 -36.92 15.00 -51.09
C ASP A 761 -36.29 15.88 -52.19
N GLY A 762 -35.88 15.28 -53.30
CA GLY A 762 -35.14 15.92 -54.39
C GLY A 762 -33.82 15.24 -54.76
N PRO A 763 -33.06 15.83 -55.71
CA PRO A 763 -31.79 15.30 -56.18
C PRO A 763 -30.65 15.51 -55.18
N HIS A 764 -29.81 14.49 -55.02
CA HIS A 764 -28.65 14.47 -54.13
C HIS A 764 -27.44 13.82 -54.83
N THR A 765 -26.24 14.13 -54.37
CA THR A 765 -24.99 13.45 -54.80
C THR A 765 -24.20 12.99 -53.60
N VAL A 766 -24.01 11.68 -53.46
CA VAL A 766 -23.06 11.12 -52.47
C VAL A 766 -21.66 11.11 -53.07
N SER A 767 -20.65 11.43 -52.27
CA SER A 767 -19.25 11.28 -52.64
C SER A 767 -18.39 10.71 -51.52
N ALA A 768 -17.29 10.07 -51.88
CA ALA A 768 -16.41 9.37 -50.96
C ALA A 768 -14.92 9.54 -51.32
N THR A 769 -14.09 9.81 -50.31
CA THR A 769 -12.62 9.68 -50.36
C THR A 769 -12.15 8.66 -49.32
N ALA A 770 -11.01 8.01 -49.52
CA ALA A 770 -10.34 7.17 -48.54
C ALA A 770 -9.13 7.91 -47.96
N LYS A 771 -8.83 7.66 -46.69
CA LYS A 771 -7.60 8.04 -46.02
C LYS A 771 -6.95 6.81 -45.40
N ASP A 772 -5.71 6.51 -45.76
CA ASP A 772 -4.97 5.35 -45.28
C ASP A 772 -4.44 5.55 -43.84
N ALA A 773 -3.62 4.60 -43.38
CA ALA A 773 -2.99 4.62 -42.06
C ALA A 773 -1.82 5.63 -41.93
N ALA A 774 -1.13 5.95 -43.04
CA ALA A 774 -0.03 6.92 -43.09
C ALA A 774 -0.54 8.38 -43.10
N GLY A 775 -1.77 8.57 -43.54
CA GLY A 775 -2.47 9.83 -43.62
C GLY A 775 -2.70 10.35 -45.05
N ASN A 776 -2.33 9.60 -46.09
CA ASN A 776 -2.58 10.02 -47.47
C ASN A 776 -4.07 9.91 -47.79
N THR A 777 -4.55 10.78 -48.68
CA THR A 777 -5.98 10.86 -49.03
C THR A 777 -6.16 10.65 -50.53
N SER A 778 -7.09 9.78 -50.90
CA SER A 778 -7.42 9.50 -52.30
C SER A 778 -8.06 10.68 -53.02
N SER A 779 -8.19 10.58 -54.35
CA SER A 779 -9.20 11.33 -55.11
C SER A 779 -10.63 10.93 -54.70
N SER A 780 -11.63 11.70 -55.11
CA SER A 780 -13.04 11.50 -54.75
C SER A 780 -13.83 10.81 -55.86
N THR A 781 -14.73 9.90 -55.46
CA THR A 781 -15.77 9.31 -56.32
C THR A 781 -17.13 9.90 -55.95
N SER A 782 -17.99 10.18 -56.94
CA SER A 782 -19.33 10.74 -56.73
C SER A 782 -20.41 9.95 -57.48
N VAL A 783 -21.59 9.79 -56.88
CA VAL A 783 -22.77 9.13 -57.46
C VAL A 783 -24.04 9.96 -57.20
N PRO A 784 -24.80 10.36 -58.24
CA PRO A 784 -26.07 11.05 -58.08
C PRO A 784 -27.22 10.07 -57.79
N PHE A 785 -28.20 10.51 -56.99
CA PHE A 785 -29.44 9.81 -56.67
C PHE A 785 -30.55 10.82 -56.35
N THR A 786 -31.78 10.35 -56.12
CA THR A 786 -32.94 11.20 -55.76
C THR A 786 -33.68 10.57 -54.59
N ILE A 787 -34.18 11.40 -53.66
CA ILE A 787 -35.11 10.99 -52.61
C ILE A 787 -36.53 11.41 -53.01
N ASP A 788 -37.49 10.48 -52.92
CA ASP A 788 -38.93 10.70 -53.09
C ASP A 788 -39.67 9.89 -52.01
N ALA A 789 -39.83 10.50 -50.83
CA ALA A 789 -40.37 9.85 -49.64
C ALA A 789 -41.73 10.43 -49.19
N LYS A 790 -42.11 11.59 -49.73
CA LYS A 790 -43.43 12.19 -49.50
C LYS A 790 -44.53 11.26 -50.02
N PRO A 791 -45.55 10.88 -49.22
CA PRO A 791 -46.72 10.17 -49.73
C PRO A 791 -47.57 11.04 -50.66
N PRO A 792 -48.27 10.46 -51.66
CA PRO A 792 -49.32 11.15 -52.38
C PRO A 792 -50.55 11.35 -51.48
N ASP A 793 -51.44 12.26 -51.88
CA ASP A 793 -52.70 12.59 -51.23
C ASP A 793 -53.81 12.40 -52.26
N THR A 794 -54.91 11.72 -51.92
CA THR A 794 -55.97 11.30 -52.83
C THR A 794 -57.29 11.93 -52.42
N ARG A 795 -58.10 12.35 -53.38
CA ARG A 795 -59.47 12.84 -53.11
C ARG A 795 -60.45 12.32 -54.15
N ILE A 796 -61.68 12.08 -53.70
CA ILE A 796 -62.83 11.86 -54.59
C ILE A 796 -63.30 13.24 -55.09
N LEU A 797 -63.57 13.35 -56.38
CA LEU A 797 -63.94 14.59 -57.08
C LEU A 797 -65.44 14.64 -57.39
N THR A 798 -66.00 13.55 -57.93
CA THR A 798 -67.43 13.43 -58.22
C THR A 798 -67.93 12.06 -57.81
N ILE A 799 -69.21 12.03 -57.43
CA ILE A 799 -69.98 10.85 -57.04
C ILE A 799 -71.29 10.93 -57.83
N THR A 800 -71.76 9.81 -58.38
CA THR A 800 -73.01 9.77 -59.15
C THR A 800 -73.65 8.40 -58.99
N PRO A 801 -74.85 8.30 -58.39
CA PRO A 801 -75.64 9.39 -57.78
C PRO A 801 -74.98 9.90 -56.47
N PRO A 802 -75.09 11.19 -56.10
CA PRO A 802 -74.32 11.79 -54.99
C PRO A 802 -74.92 11.61 -53.58
N GLU A 803 -76.14 11.11 -53.46
CA GLU A 803 -76.91 10.99 -52.22
C GLU A 803 -76.35 9.90 -51.30
N ALA A 804 -76.38 10.15 -49.98
CA ALA A 804 -75.86 9.22 -48.98
C ALA A 804 -76.77 8.00 -48.75
N GLU A 805 -78.03 8.08 -49.19
CA GLU A 805 -79.03 7.02 -49.24
C GLU A 805 -79.67 7.12 -50.62
N THR A 806 -79.80 6.01 -51.33
CA THR A 806 -80.26 5.98 -52.73
C THR A 806 -80.92 4.65 -53.05
N ARG A 807 -81.75 4.61 -54.10
CA ARG A 807 -82.31 3.37 -54.65
C ARG A 807 -81.49 2.81 -55.81
N SER A 808 -80.44 3.51 -56.25
CA SER A 808 -79.58 3.07 -57.35
C SER A 808 -78.61 1.96 -56.94
N THR A 809 -78.74 0.78 -57.56
CA THR A 809 -77.75 -0.31 -57.48
C THR A 809 -76.47 -0.05 -58.30
N THR A 810 -76.30 1.17 -58.81
CA THR A 810 -75.13 1.61 -59.59
C THR A 810 -74.54 2.91 -59.04
N ILE A 811 -73.21 3.03 -59.04
CA ILE A 811 -72.52 4.25 -58.60
C ILE A 811 -71.18 4.45 -59.34
N SER A 812 -70.81 5.70 -59.58
CA SER A 812 -69.57 6.12 -60.23
C SER A 812 -68.78 7.10 -59.39
N PHE A 813 -67.46 6.92 -59.35
CA PHE A 813 -66.52 7.79 -58.66
C PHE A 813 -65.46 8.34 -59.63
N THR A 814 -65.20 9.64 -59.60
CA THR A 814 -63.93 10.20 -60.11
C THR A 814 -63.04 10.63 -58.95
N PHE A 815 -61.72 10.57 -59.15
CA PHE A 815 -60.72 10.93 -58.14
C PHE A 815 -59.41 11.39 -58.79
N ASP A 816 -58.63 12.17 -58.05
CA ASP A 816 -57.27 12.61 -58.43
C ASP A 816 -56.32 12.66 -57.22
N SER A 817 -55.06 13.01 -57.51
CA SER A 817 -54.03 13.32 -56.51
C SER A 817 -53.30 14.62 -56.87
N PRO A 818 -53.75 15.77 -56.33
CA PRO A 818 -53.23 17.07 -56.73
C PRO A 818 -51.78 17.30 -56.27
N GLY A 819 -51.03 18.08 -57.05
CA GLY A 819 -49.67 18.52 -56.69
C GLY A 819 -48.58 17.44 -56.77
N ARG A 820 -48.83 16.33 -57.46
CA ARG A 820 -47.88 15.24 -57.73
C ARG A 820 -47.87 14.89 -59.22
N PHE A 821 -46.69 14.87 -59.83
CA PHE A 821 -46.48 14.49 -61.24
C PHE A 821 -45.99 13.03 -61.39
N ASP A 822 -45.68 12.41 -60.26
CA ASP A 822 -45.04 11.11 -60.09
C ASP A 822 -46.03 9.99 -59.73
N ILE A 823 -47.33 10.22 -59.89
CA ILE A 823 -48.37 9.21 -59.67
C ILE A 823 -48.29 8.13 -60.76
N GLY A 824 -47.99 6.90 -60.34
CA GLY A 824 -47.93 5.71 -61.20
C GLY A 824 -49.24 4.92 -61.28
N GLY A 825 -50.25 5.28 -60.47
CA GLY A 825 -51.62 4.75 -60.55
C GLY A 825 -52.39 4.86 -59.23
N TYR A 826 -53.61 4.32 -59.20
CA TYR A 826 -54.45 4.25 -58.01
C TYR A 826 -54.74 2.79 -57.64
N ASP A 827 -55.03 2.53 -56.37
CA ASP A 827 -55.69 1.31 -55.92
C ASP A 827 -57.07 1.65 -55.33
N CYS A 828 -58.06 0.82 -55.61
CA CYS A 828 -59.44 0.95 -55.13
C CYS A 828 -59.85 -0.25 -54.26
N SER A 829 -60.77 -0.02 -53.33
CA SER A 829 -61.45 -1.01 -52.50
C SER A 829 -62.95 -0.68 -52.43
N LEU A 830 -63.76 -1.74 -52.29
CA LEU A 830 -65.18 -1.66 -51.99
C LEU A 830 -65.43 -2.57 -50.78
N ASP A 831 -66.19 -2.08 -49.80
CA ASP A 831 -66.65 -2.80 -48.59
C ASP A 831 -65.51 -3.46 -47.81
N GLY A 832 -64.39 -2.74 -47.68
CA GLY A 832 -63.20 -3.20 -46.95
C GLY A 832 -62.41 -4.33 -47.62
N ARG A 833 -62.71 -4.68 -48.87
CA ARG A 833 -61.94 -5.68 -49.66
C ARG A 833 -60.51 -5.20 -49.92
N THR A 834 -59.62 -6.11 -50.30
CA THR A 834 -58.22 -5.76 -50.62
C THR A 834 -58.13 -4.72 -51.73
N PHE A 835 -57.30 -3.70 -51.51
CA PHE A 835 -56.96 -2.70 -52.52
C PHE A 835 -56.38 -3.33 -53.79
N VAL A 836 -57.01 -3.07 -54.94
CA VAL A 836 -56.59 -3.53 -56.27
C VAL A 836 -56.38 -2.35 -57.22
N PRO A 837 -55.42 -2.43 -58.18
CA PRO A 837 -55.19 -1.35 -59.13
C PRO A 837 -56.45 -0.92 -59.90
N CYS A 838 -56.68 0.38 -60.02
CA CYS A 838 -57.86 0.94 -60.67
C CYS A 838 -57.56 2.24 -61.44
N SER A 839 -58.54 2.67 -62.23
CA SER A 839 -58.56 3.93 -62.97
C SER A 839 -59.78 4.78 -62.57
N THR A 840 -59.66 6.09 -62.76
CA THR A 840 -60.77 7.06 -62.70
C THR A 840 -61.34 7.26 -64.12
N PRO A 841 -62.68 7.28 -64.32
CA PRO A 841 -63.73 6.97 -63.35
C PRO A 841 -63.76 5.49 -62.96
N LYS A 842 -64.22 5.21 -61.74
CA LYS A 842 -64.46 3.86 -61.21
C LYS A 842 -65.95 3.65 -60.99
N ASN A 843 -66.52 2.70 -61.74
CA ASN A 843 -67.93 2.34 -61.65
C ASN A 843 -68.12 1.03 -60.86
N TYR A 844 -69.28 0.91 -60.22
CA TYR A 844 -69.86 -0.31 -59.68
C TYR A 844 -71.33 -0.41 -60.13
N THR A 845 -71.78 -1.63 -60.39
CA THR A 845 -73.16 -1.99 -60.78
C THR A 845 -73.59 -3.21 -59.99
N ASP A 846 -74.88 -3.52 -60.00
CA ASP A 846 -75.45 -4.73 -59.39
C ASP A 846 -75.11 -4.83 -57.89
N LEU A 847 -75.06 -3.67 -57.23
CA LEU A 847 -74.91 -3.55 -55.79
C LEU A 847 -76.17 -4.06 -55.09
N THR A 848 -75.99 -4.66 -53.92
CA THR A 848 -77.06 -5.19 -53.08
C THR A 848 -77.56 -4.12 -52.11
N ASP A 849 -78.78 -4.28 -51.62
CA ASP A 849 -79.34 -3.39 -50.61
C ASP A 849 -78.48 -3.38 -49.33
N GLY A 850 -78.51 -2.27 -48.61
CA GLY A 850 -77.69 -2.01 -47.43
C GLY A 850 -76.45 -1.16 -47.67
N ARG A 851 -75.51 -1.23 -46.73
CA ARG A 851 -74.44 -0.22 -46.60
C ARG A 851 -73.17 -0.60 -47.37
N HIS A 852 -72.76 0.29 -48.26
CA HIS A 852 -71.52 0.17 -49.02
C HIS A 852 -70.48 1.23 -48.62
N THR A 853 -69.21 0.94 -48.89
CA THR A 853 -68.12 1.92 -48.70
C THR A 853 -67.02 1.75 -49.74
N PHE A 854 -66.82 2.79 -50.54
CA PHE A 854 -65.73 2.91 -51.49
C PHE A 854 -64.50 3.53 -50.81
N ALA A 855 -63.31 3.05 -51.15
CA ALA A 855 -62.05 3.66 -50.74
C ALA A 855 -61.05 3.67 -51.90
N VAL A 856 -60.34 4.78 -52.10
CA VAL A 856 -59.32 4.93 -53.15
C VAL A 856 -58.07 5.61 -52.63
N ARG A 857 -56.91 5.14 -53.08
CA ARG A 857 -55.59 5.68 -52.72
C ARG A 857 -54.67 5.73 -53.93
N ALA A 858 -53.80 6.73 -54.00
CA ALA A 858 -52.79 6.84 -55.04
C ALA A 858 -51.50 6.11 -54.68
N ARG A 859 -50.69 5.84 -55.72
CA ARG A 859 -49.36 5.21 -55.65
C ARG A 859 -48.40 5.95 -56.58
N THR A 860 -47.22 6.32 -56.08
CA THR A 860 -46.15 6.93 -56.91
C THR A 860 -45.43 5.89 -57.75
N TYR A 861 -44.66 6.31 -58.77
CA TYR A 861 -43.75 5.42 -59.51
C TYR A 861 -42.68 4.78 -58.60
N GLY A 862 -42.32 5.43 -57.49
CA GLY A 862 -41.46 4.87 -56.43
C GLY A 862 -42.16 3.83 -55.53
N GLY A 863 -43.46 3.61 -55.70
CA GLY A 863 -44.26 2.67 -54.91
C GLY A 863 -44.74 3.22 -53.56
N VAL A 864 -44.56 4.52 -53.28
CA VAL A 864 -45.13 5.15 -52.09
C VAL A 864 -46.64 5.26 -52.27
N VAL A 865 -47.42 4.72 -51.34
CA VAL A 865 -48.89 4.80 -51.36
C VAL A 865 -49.39 5.89 -50.43
N ASP A 866 -50.55 6.46 -50.76
CA ASP A 866 -51.28 7.34 -49.86
C ASP A 866 -51.74 6.53 -48.62
N PRO A 867 -51.33 6.93 -47.39
CA PRO A 867 -51.71 6.27 -46.14
C PRO A 867 -53.13 6.62 -45.67
N THR A 868 -53.77 7.60 -46.29
CA THR A 868 -55.10 8.15 -45.97
C THR A 868 -56.02 8.04 -47.19
N PRO A 869 -56.47 6.82 -47.57
CA PRO A 869 -57.39 6.65 -48.70
C PRO A 869 -58.63 7.54 -48.57
N ALA A 870 -59.01 8.20 -49.66
CA ALA A 870 -60.29 8.89 -49.74
C ALA A 870 -61.43 7.87 -49.73
N THR A 871 -62.43 8.08 -48.86
CA THR A 871 -63.54 7.16 -48.66
C THR A 871 -64.89 7.84 -48.85
N TYR A 872 -65.88 7.08 -49.33
CA TYR A 872 -67.28 7.47 -49.35
C TYR A 872 -68.16 6.28 -48.97
N THR A 873 -69.20 6.53 -48.18
CA THR A 873 -70.13 5.54 -47.65
C THR A 873 -71.55 5.96 -48.00
N TRP A 874 -72.33 5.03 -48.54
CA TRP A 874 -73.74 5.23 -48.85
C TRP A 874 -74.56 4.01 -48.43
N LEU A 875 -75.88 4.18 -48.38
CA LEU A 875 -76.86 3.12 -48.20
C LEU A 875 -77.63 2.93 -49.51
N ILE A 876 -77.93 1.68 -49.86
CA ILE A 876 -79.00 1.36 -50.79
C ILE A 876 -80.22 0.95 -49.95
N GLY A 877 -81.32 1.70 -50.08
CA GLY A 877 -82.54 1.50 -49.28
C GLY A 877 -83.25 0.18 -49.60
N VAL A 878 -84.05 -0.31 -48.66
CA VAL A 878 -85.05 -1.36 -48.90
C VAL A 878 -86.37 -0.65 -49.23
N ASP A 879 -87.15 -1.25 -50.13
CA ASP A 879 -88.54 -0.93 -50.43
C ASP A 879 -89.24 -2.29 -50.49
N THR A 880 -90.29 -2.44 -49.67
CA THR A 880 -90.91 -3.73 -49.37
C THR A 880 -92.17 -3.99 -50.21
N ASP A 881 -93.06 -3.02 -50.39
CA ASP A 881 -94.30 -3.12 -51.19
C ASP A 881 -94.10 -2.75 -52.67
N LYS A 882 -93.32 -1.70 -52.97
CA LYS A 882 -92.92 -1.13 -54.28
C LYS A 882 -93.75 0.04 -54.79
N ASP A 883 -94.17 0.90 -53.87
CA ASP A 883 -94.79 2.19 -54.12
C ASP A 883 -93.86 3.19 -54.88
N GLY A 884 -92.59 3.30 -54.47
CA GLY A 884 -91.67 4.37 -54.90
C GLY A 884 -90.75 4.88 -53.78
N ILE A 885 -91.19 4.85 -52.53
CA ILE A 885 -90.46 5.30 -51.34
C ILE A 885 -89.54 4.15 -50.86
N ALA A 886 -89.19 4.08 -49.58
CA ALA A 886 -88.24 3.15 -49.00
C ALA A 886 -88.55 2.98 -47.51
N ASP A 887 -88.44 1.76 -46.96
CA ASP A 887 -88.93 1.41 -45.63
C ASP A 887 -88.46 2.39 -44.53
N SER A 888 -87.24 2.94 -44.70
CA SER A 888 -86.58 3.87 -43.79
C SER A 888 -87.19 5.28 -43.79
N ILE A 889 -87.73 5.72 -44.93
CA ILE A 889 -88.43 6.99 -45.11
C ILE A 889 -89.87 6.82 -44.64
N GLU A 890 -90.60 5.81 -45.12
CA GLU A 890 -92.00 5.55 -44.76
C GLU A 890 -92.21 5.42 -43.25
N THR A 891 -91.37 4.60 -42.59
CA THR A 891 -91.35 4.48 -41.11
C THR A 891 -91.11 5.81 -40.39
N ALA A 892 -90.41 6.75 -41.03
CA ALA A 892 -90.07 8.06 -40.45
C ALA A 892 -91.14 9.13 -40.71
N THR A 893 -91.96 8.96 -41.75
CA THR A 893 -92.92 9.96 -42.27
C THR A 893 -94.36 9.63 -41.89
N GLY A 894 -94.66 8.35 -41.70
CA GLY A 894 -95.90 7.85 -41.11
C GLY A 894 -96.76 6.98 -42.03
N THR A 895 -96.31 6.72 -43.26
CA THR A 895 -96.86 5.68 -44.16
C THR A 895 -96.47 4.27 -43.68
N ASP A 896 -97.14 3.21 -44.16
CA ASP A 896 -96.80 1.82 -43.78
C ASP A 896 -95.89 1.16 -44.84
N PRO A 897 -94.65 0.76 -44.50
CA PRO A 897 -93.70 0.03 -45.37
C PRO A 897 -94.15 -1.35 -45.91
N ASN A 898 -95.44 -1.63 -45.95
CA ASN A 898 -96.02 -2.87 -46.43
C ASN A 898 -97.34 -2.64 -47.20
N ASP A 899 -97.75 -1.39 -47.40
CA ASP A 899 -99.01 -0.97 -48.02
C ASP A 899 -98.69 0.12 -49.05
N ASP A 900 -98.97 -0.13 -50.33
CA ASP A 900 -98.51 0.75 -51.42
C ASP A 900 -99.37 2.04 -51.59
N ASP A 901 -100.41 2.18 -50.77
CA ASP A 901 -101.40 3.27 -50.67
C ASP A 901 -101.84 3.33 -49.19
N SER A 902 -101.33 4.28 -48.41
CA SER A 902 -101.37 4.29 -46.94
C SER A 902 -102.67 4.85 -46.34
N ASP A 903 -103.49 5.56 -47.11
CA ASP A 903 -104.75 6.16 -46.63
C ASP A 903 -106.02 5.72 -47.38
N ASP A 904 -105.84 4.80 -48.33
CA ASP A 904 -106.84 4.07 -49.08
C ASP A 904 -107.65 4.92 -50.08
N ASP A 905 -107.04 5.99 -50.63
CA ASP A 905 -107.66 6.93 -51.57
C ASP A 905 -107.52 6.55 -53.06
N GLY A 906 -106.62 5.61 -53.38
CA GLY A 906 -106.38 5.10 -54.73
C GLY A 906 -105.10 5.58 -55.42
N ILE A 907 -104.35 6.52 -54.85
CA ILE A 907 -103.01 6.94 -55.32
C ILE A 907 -101.94 6.08 -54.63
N LEU A 908 -100.76 5.95 -55.23
CA LEU A 908 -99.61 5.30 -54.58
C LEU A 908 -98.85 6.33 -53.72
N ASP A 909 -98.40 5.95 -52.53
CA ASP A 909 -97.62 6.83 -51.63
C ASP A 909 -96.45 7.53 -52.36
N GLY A 910 -95.65 6.77 -53.12
CA GLY A 910 -94.54 7.30 -53.92
C GLY A 910 -94.90 8.01 -55.23
N ASN A 911 -96.18 8.09 -55.60
CA ASN A 911 -96.68 9.00 -56.64
C ASN A 911 -97.15 10.34 -56.05
N GLU A 912 -97.61 10.33 -54.80
CA GLU A 912 -97.96 11.53 -54.04
C GLU A 912 -96.69 12.25 -53.57
N ASP A 913 -95.79 11.57 -52.86
CA ASP A 913 -94.41 12.00 -52.65
C ASP A 913 -93.58 11.74 -53.92
N ALA A 914 -93.85 12.53 -54.95
CA ALA A 914 -93.27 12.41 -56.29
C ALA A 914 -91.74 12.58 -56.33
N ASN A 915 -91.13 13.08 -55.25
CA ASN A 915 -89.69 13.23 -55.10
C ASN A 915 -89.05 12.17 -54.18
N CYS A 916 -89.88 11.41 -53.46
CA CYS A 916 -89.57 10.27 -52.59
C CYS A 916 -88.64 10.62 -51.42
N ASP A 917 -88.76 11.83 -50.85
CA ASP A 917 -87.95 12.28 -49.70
C ASP A 917 -88.67 12.19 -48.35
N GLY A 918 -89.98 11.92 -48.37
CA GLY A 918 -90.84 11.71 -47.22
C GLY A 918 -91.66 12.92 -46.77
N TYR A 919 -91.51 14.07 -47.42
CA TYR A 919 -92.23 15.29 -47.06
C TYR A 919 -93.23 15.68 -48.14
N VAL A 920 -94.43 16.06 -47.72
CA VAL A 920 -95.44 16.68 -48.59
C VAL A 920 -94.94 18.06 -49.00
N ASP A 921 -94.45 18.18 -50.23
CA ASP A 921 -93.94 19.43 -50.78
C ASP A 921 -95.04 20.21 -51.55
N PRO A 922 -94.85 21.52 -51.84
CA PRO A 922 -95.88 22.32 -52.49
C PRO A 922 -96.20 21.85 -53.92
N GLY A 923 -97.36 21.19 -54.09
CA GLY A 923 -97.82 20.61 -55.35
C GLY A 923 -97.97 19.07 -55.33
N GLU A 924 -97.74 18.47 -54.16
CA GLU A 924 -97.96 17.05 -53.84
C GLU A 924 -99.20 16.92 -52.93
N THR A 925 -99.93 15.80 -53.03
CA THR A 925 -100.96 15.37 -52.07
C THR A 925 -100.30 14.74 -50.84
N ASP A 926 -101.02 14.56 -49.72
CA ASP A 926 -100.46 13.97 -48.49
C ASP A 926 -100.78 12.47 -48.40
N PRO A 927 -99.79 11.55 -48.51
CA PRO A 927 -99.98 10.07 -48.49
C PRO A 927 -100.58 9.44 -47.22
N ARG A 928 -101.15 10.26 -46.34
CA ARG A 928 -101.72 9.90 -45.04
C ARG A 928 -103.06 10.59 -44.81
N ASN A 929 -103.56 11.32 -45.81
CA ASN A 929 -104.79 12.10 -45.79
C ASN A 929 -105.41 12.24 -47.19
N LYS A 930 -106.04 11.16 -47.64
CA LYS A 930 -107.08 10.91 -48.68
C LYS A 930 -108.14 11.97 -49.01
N ASP A 931 -107.97 13.21 -48.60
CA ASP A 931 -108.86 14.38 -48.71
C ASP A 931 -107.97 15.57 -48.34
N THR A 932 -106.95 15.86 -49.16
CA THR A 932 -105.79 16.72 -48.83
C THR A 932 -106.20 18.16 -48.52
N ASP A 933 -107.14 18.72 -49.26
CA ASP A 933 -107.65 20.07 -49.02
C ASP A 933 -108.83 20.13 -48.02
N GLY A 934 -109.48 18.99 -47.74
CA GLY A 934 -110.49 18.84 -46.70
C GLY A 934 -111.92 19.21 -47.13
N ASP A 935 -112.18 19.22 -48.43
CA ASP A 935 -113.47 19.53 -49.04
C ASP A 935 -114.48 18.35 -48.91
N GLY A 936 -113.96 17.13 -48.90
CA GLY A 936 -114.70 15.90 -48.71
C GLY A 936 -114.83 14.95 -49.90
N LEU A 937 -114.29 15.26 -51.07
CA LEU A 937 -113.93 14.25 -52.06
C LEU A 937 -112.70 13.43 -51.56
N GLN A 938 -112.15 12.56 -52.40
CA GLN A 938 -110.86 11.91 -52.13
C GLN A 938 -109.93 12.25 -53.28
N ASP A 939 -108.65 12.47 -53.03
CA ASP A 939 -107.73 12.99 -54.03
C ASP A 939 -107.69 12.10 -55.28
N GLY A 940 -107.75 10.78 -55.10
CA GLY A 940 -107.91 9.79 -56.17
C GLY A 940 -109.26 9.90 -56.93
N THR A 941 -110.37 10.21 -56.26
CA THR A 941 -111.64 10.54 -56.93
C THR A 941 -111.49 11.80 -57.78
N GLU A 942 -110.86 12.85 -57.24
CA GLU A 942 -110.69 14.14 -57.91
C GLU A 942 -109.77 14.07 -59.13
N LEU A 943 -108.70 13.27 -59.05
CA LEU A 943 -107.83 12.94 -60.19
C LEU A 943 -108.51 12.02 -61.23
N GLY A 944 -109.76 11.59 -60.99
CA GLY A 944 -110.57 10.78 -61.91
C GLY A 944 -110.20 9.30 -61.95
N LEU A 945 -109.83 8.72 -60.80
CA LEU A 945 -109.48 7.30 -60.71
C LEU A 945 -110.75 6.42 -60.60
N ASP A 946 -111.07 5.70 -61.68
CA ASP A 946 -112.08 4.65 -61.68
C ASP A 946 -111.61 3.35 -60.98
N THR A 947 -110.28 3.23 -60.79
CA THR A 947 -109.57 2.12 -60.19
C THR A 947 -108.26 2.59 -59.53
N PRO A 948 -107.83 1.99 -58.40
CA PRO A 948 -106.59 2.39 -57.74
C PRO A 948 -105.33 2.16 -58.58
N GLN A 949 -104.29 2.94 -58.28
CA GLN A 949 -102.96 2.82 -58.85
C GLN A 949 -102.19 1.63 -58.25
N GLY A 950 -102.44 1.33 -56.97
CA GLY A 950 -101.77 0.31 -56.18
C GLY A 950 -102.50 -1.03 -56.05
N SER A 951 -102.01 -1.83 -55.12
CA SER A 951 -102.53 -3.15 -54.75
C SER A 951 -102.78 -3.33 -53.25
N GLY A 952 -102.31 -2.39 -52.43
CA GLY A 952 -102.62 -2.21 -51.01
C GLY A 952 -104.02 -1.65 -50.79
N THR A 953 -104.38 -0.60 -51.56
CA THR A 953 -105.64 0.16 -51.50
C THR A 953 -106.85 -0.65 -51.03
N ASN A 954 -107.38 -0.31 -49.87
CA ASN A 954 -108.59 -0.89 -49.33
C ASN A 954 -109.83 -0.39 -50.09
N LEU A 955 -110.29 -1.22 -51.04
CA LEU A 955 -111.52 -1.04 -51.84
C LEU A 955 -112.84 -0.87 -51.05
N SER A 956 -112.80 -0.75 -49.72
CA SER A 956 -113.96 -0.36 -48.89
C SER A 956 -113.89 1.08 -48.34
N ILE A 957 -112.78 1.79 -48.58
CA ILE A 957 -112.56 3.21 -48.25
C ILE A 957 -112.42 4.03 -49.54
N PHE A 958 -111.69 3.50 -50.53
CA PHE A 958 -111.58 4.05 -51.88
C PHE A 958 -112.94 4.38 -52.50
N GLN A 959 -113.09 5.62 -52.98
CA GLN A 959 -114.25 6.07 -53.76
C GLN A 959 -113.88 6.16 -55.25
N PRO A 960 -114.27 5.17 -56.08
CA PRO A 960 -114.02 5.25 -57.51
C PRO A 960 -114.86 6.35 -58.14
N ASP A 961 -114.22 7.18 -58.93
CA ASP A 961 -114.90 8.16 -59.78
C ASP A 961 -115.81 7.45 -60.81
N GLN A 962 -117.07 7.91 -60.91
CA GLN A 962 -118.06 7.42 -61.86
C GLN A 962 -118.13 8.23 -63.17
N ASP A 963 -117.46 9.38 -63.29
CA ASP A 963 -117.31 10.13 -64.54
C ASP A 963 -115.99 10.94 -64.60
N THR A 964 -114.96 10.28 -65.14
CA THR A 964 -113.60 10.80 -65.47
C THR A 964 -113.52 12.07 -66.34
N ALA A 965 -114.65 12.71 -66.63
CA ALA A 965 -114.76 14.02 -67.23
C ALA A 965 -114.95 15.17 -66.23
N THR A 966 -115.33 14.90 -64.98
CA THR A 966 -115.56 15.86 -63.88
C THR A 966 -114.48 15.77 -62.80
N THR A 967 -113.22 15.92 -63.22
CA THR A 967 -112.05 15.95 -62.33
C THR A 967 -111.84 17.33 -61.72
N THR A 968 -111.65 17.38 -60.40
CA THR A 968 -111.33 18.58 -59.61
C THR A 968 -109.82 18.61 -59.26
N ASN A 969 -109.39 19.54 -58.42
CA ASN A 969 -108.00 19.71 -58.04
C ASN A 969 -107.79 19.43 -56.54
N PRO A 970 -107.18 18.29 -56.15
CA PRO A 970 -107.13 17.82 -54.75
C PRO A 970 -106.26 18.65 -53.78
N LEU A 971 -105.83 19.84 -54.22
CA LEU A 971 -105.06 20.80 -53.45
C LEU A 971 -105.79 22.16 -53.34
N ASP A 972 -107.05 22.25 -53.78
CA ASP A 972 -107.83 23.49 -53.92
C ASP A 972 -109.34 23.22 -53.83
N SER A 973 -109.85 23.33 -52.61
CA SER A 973 -111.19 22.90 -52.15
C SER A 973 -112.41 23.66 -52.73
N ASP A 974 -112.29 24.27 -53.90
CA ASP A 974 -113.25 25.14 -54.62
C ASP A 974 -112.65 25.35 -56.03
N THR A 975 -112.62 24.29 -56.86
CA THR A 975 -111.82 24.22 -58.10
C THR A 975 -112.14 25.34 -59.10
N ASP A 976 -113.35 25.91 -59.04
CA ASP A 976 -113.85 26.90 -60.00
C ASP A 976 -113.95 28.35 -59.48
N ASP A 977 -113.52 28.62 -58.23
CA ASP A 977 -113.68 29.89 -57.49
C ASP A 977 -115.18 30.32 -57.31
N GLY A 978 -116.11 29.37 -57.31
CA GLY A 978 -117.56 29.54 -57.16
C GLY A 978 -117.96 30.15 -55.82
N SER A 979 -117.23 29.81 -54.75
CA SER A 979 -117.51 30.01 -53.31
C SER A 979 -118.26 28.89 -52.61
N VAL A 980 -118.34 27.70 -53.19
CA VAL A 980 -118.71 26.44 -52.52
C VAL A 980 -117.71 25.35 -52.91
N ALA A 981 -117.42 24.47 -51.96
CA ALA A 981 -116.48 23.37 -52.14
C ALA A 981 -117.04 22.24 -53.00
N ASP A 982 -116.18 21.64 -53.81
CA ASP A 982 -116.49 20.61 -54.81
C ASP A 982 -117.21 19.40 -54.18
N GLY A 983 -116.76 18.90 -53.04
CA GLY A 983 -117.37 17.84 -52.21
C GLY A 983 -118.62 18.24 -51.40
N ILE A 984 -119.12 19.46 -51.61
CA ILE A 984 -120.49 19.90 -51.28
C ILE A 984 -121.36 19.94 -52.55
N GLU A 985 -120.77 20.30 -53.68
CA GLU A 985 -121.41 20.37 -55.00
C GLU A 985 -121.77 18.97 -55.49
N ASP A 986 -120.80 18.05 -55.51
CA ASP A 986 -121.00 16.60 -55.48
C ASP A 986 -121.41 16.16 -54.06
N SER A 987 -122.70 16.31 -53.78
CA SER A 987 -123.30 15.91 -52.51
C SER A 987 -123.27 14.40 -52.24
N ASN A 988 -122.98 13.55 -53.24
CA ASN A 988 -122.95 12.10 -53.09
C ASN A 988 -121.52 11.50 -53.09
N ARG A 989 -120.54 12.28 -53.54
CA ARG A 989 -119.08 12.02 -53.52
C ARG A 989 -118.69 10.83 -54.39
N ASP A 990 -119.29 10.76 -55.58
CA ASP A 990 -119.01 9.73 -56.60
C ASP A 990 -118.27 10.26 -57.83
N GLY A 991 -117.78 11.51 -57.80
CA GLY A 991 -116.98 12.12 -58.85
C GLY A 991 -117.79 12.56 -60.08
N LYS A 992 -119.13 12.40 -60.05
CA LYS A 992 -119.99 12.54 -61.22
C LYS A 992 -121.21 13.40 -60.92
N LEU A 993 -121.29 14.53 -61.63
CA LEU A 993 -122.45 15.45 -61.65
C LEU A 993 -123.79 14.72 -61.86
N ASP A 994 -124.54 14.50 -60.78
CA ASP A 994 -125.85 13.82 -60.82
C ASP A 994 -127.03 14.82 -60.83
N PRO A 995 -128.24 14.40 -61.27
CA PRO A 995 -129.41 15.29 -61.37
C PRO A 995 -129.92 15.87 -60.03
N GLY A 996 -129.41 17.04 -59.66
CA GLY A 996 -129.77 17.78 -58.44
C GLY A 996 -128.58 18.31 -57.65
N GLU A 997 -127.37 17.91 -58.05
CA GLU A 997 -126.09 18.48 -57.65
C GLU A 997 -125.74 19.72 -58.48
N ARG A 998 -124.60 20.34 -58.16
CA ARG A 998 -123.99 21.43 -58.93
C ARG A 998 -122.71 20.94 -59.57
N ASP A 999 -122.30 21.61 -60.64
CA ASP A 999 -121.12 21.25 -61.43
C ASP A 999 -119.88 21.90 -60.80
N PRO A 1000 -118.92 21.16 -60.20
CA PRO A 1000 -117.72 21.73 -59.54
C PRO A 1000 -116.75 22.47 -60.49
N LEU A 1001 -117.18 22.72 -61.72
CA LEU A 1001 -116.45 23.34 -62.81
C LEU A 1001 -117.26 24.48 -63.49
N ASP A 1002 -118.44 24.87 -62.98
CA ASP A 1002 -119.27 25.99 -63.47
C ASP A 1002 -119.68 27.01 -62.38
N PRO A 1003 -118.85 28.06 -62.11
CA PRO A 1003 -118.99 28.96 -60.95
C PRO A 1003 -120.16 29.97 -61.08
N ASP A 1004 -120.98 29.83 -62.12
CA ASP A 1004 -122.20 30.60 -62.32
C ASP A 1004 -123.46 29.89 -61.79
N ASP A 1005 -123.46 28.56 -61.59
CA ASP A 1005 -124.60 27.83 -61.03
C ASP A 1005 -124.71 27.99 -59.49
N ASP A 1006 -123.55 28.15 -58.85
CA ASP A 1006 -123.37 28.19 -57.39
C ASP A 1006 -124.03 29.42 -56.73
N ARG A 1007 -124.23 30.49 -57.51
CA ARG A 1007 -124.82 31.76 -57.06
C ARG A 1007 -126.35 31.74 -56.92
N SER A 1008 -127.00 30.57 -56.97
CA SER A 1008 -128.46 30.43 -57.09
C SER A 1008 -129.20 29.95 -55.81
N VAL A 1009 -129.30 30.83 -54.80
CA VAL A 1009 -130.10 30.63 -53.57
C VAL A 1009 -131.23 31.67 -53.40
#